data_AF-A0A964Y4Q6-F1
#
_entry.id   AF-A0A964Y4Q6-F1
#
_cell.length_a   1.000
_cell.length_b   1.000
_cell.length_c   1.000
_cell.angle_alpha   90.00
_cell.angle_beta   90.00
_cell.angle_gamma   90.00
#
_symmetry.space_group_name_H-M   'P 1'
#
loop_
_entity.id
_entity.type
_entity.pdbx_description
1 polymer ?
#
loop_
_entity_poly.entity_id
_entity_poly.type
_entity_poly.pdbx_seq_one_letter_code
_entity_poly.pdbx_strand_id
1 'polypeptide(L)'
;MHNQFFSPYHDLTSPDGFITSIQKVNDQVYQAQVHIENIANNFVGFQIPLHLLFFNLKSALAQIGLHCITTHIDLNRSLKTAEVFLDLVAYSDLSKSLLSILEKGAYIGKLFAKDDRRLVINQEYLSRMFGRSDPQGRPLLSFGTLPGTEHMVLDKVDGRTVAFLPLEEGKCDYTKEMNSFLPTFALGLKDSNLSLRNFIKLHQKWNLDSKRVLKDSILLVKTAQLHIRTVFAKVVDELLPKGFYHTSASILQPDTLASGEIYELFGQSNKEIIDIPLEFYTLEPYKEYVFFSDRDQLISCLESPKYLFDAFKTMPEPQDYRCSVYIVKSDQLINLKPEDWISRSSPKAEFPQDPFSSRKALMVNRYIENQSAYPFLKGIENGDITSQGILLTRYFPSPLLKRSLISETVQRTLKGIYFQIPSMENGDYFSHEDRSLLTDLSKHSIPVYWVDAKTDLILQYVPKPGKDSGMFVPLNHVKTFIQATMVGVYGSNLLEGNFENELLNLLRGLIEMRDSLQHPLLNPDTPLALVTGGGPGVMSVGNKVATQLNILSCANIVDFSKSHRVGVLHEQHENPYIQAKMTYSLDKLVERQAEFHLDLPIFLLGGIGTDFEYTLEEVRKKIGSVPANPILLFGDPEYWKKKITSRFQCNVKTGTTKGSEWVSNCFYAVKNAKEGLMVYEKFFDGKLPIGKHGPVYDDGFATIQTMTENLDFQG
;
A
#
# COMPACT_ATOMS: atom_id res chain seq x y z
N MET A 1 22.39 6.84 -9.86
CA MET A 1 22.39 5.37 -9.76
C MET A 1 21.11 4.88 -10.43
N HIS A 2 21.20 4.17 -11.55
CA HIS A 2 20.02 3.54 -12.13
C HIS A 2 19.49 2.48 -11.18
N ASN A 3 18.18 2.50 -10.97
CA ASN A 3 17.45 1.62 -10.07
C ASN A 3 17.67 0.17 -10.54
N GLN A 4 18.63 -0.56 -9.95
CA GLN A 4 18.99 -1.94 -10.37
C GLN A 4 17.82 -2.93 -10.26
N PHE A 5 16.74 -2.56 -9.57
CA PHE A 5 15.57 -3.40 -9.33
C PHE A 5 14.50 -3.34 -10.43
N PHE A 6 14.37 -2.22 -11.14
CA PHE A 6 13.31 -2.05 -12.14
C PHE A 6 13.89 -1.59 -13.48
N SER A 7 13.68 -2.42 -14.50
CA SER A 7 14.07 -2.13 -15.87
C SER A 7 13.11 -1.11 -16.48
N PRO A 8 13.61 -0.12 -17.26
CA PRO A 8 12.75 0.76 -18.05
C PRO A 8 11.99 0.01 -19.15
N TYR A 9 12.51 -1.15 -19.59
CA TYR A 9 11.84 -2.04 -20.52
C TYR A 9 10.98 -3.06 -19.78
N HIS A 10 9.86 -3.42 -20.40
CA HIS A 10 9.01 -4.53 -19.99
C HIS A 10 9.70 -5.88 -20.19
N ASP A 11 9.33 -6.85 -19.36
CA ASP A 11 9.98 -8.17 -19.28
C ASP A 11 9.80 -9.03 -20.56
N LEU A 12 8.82 -8.72 -21.41
CA LEU A 12 8.60 -9.43 -22.69
C LEU A 12 9.35 -8.84 -23.89
N THR A 13 10.08 -7.73 -23.73
CA THR A 13 10.77 -7.06 -24.85
C THR A 13 12.23 -6.79 -24.57
N SER A 14 13.07 -6.89 -25.60
CA SER A 14 14.43 -6.36 -25.55
C SER A 14 14.49 -4.87 -25.93
N PRO A 15 15.63 -4.20 -25.71
CA PRO A 15 15.98 -2.97 -26.43
C PRO A 15 16.02 -3.19 -27.95
N ASP A 16 16.04 -2.10 -28.71
CA ASP A 16 16.22 -2.17 -30.16
C ASP A 16 17.64 -2.65 -30.50
N GLY A 17 17.74 -3.57 -31.45
CA GLY A 17 18.99 -4.02 -32.04
C GLY A 17 19.37 -3.26 -33.29
N PHE A 18 20.68 -3.19 -33.55
CA PHE A 18 21.26 -2.52 -34.71
C PHE A 18 21.95 -3.51 -35.66
N ILE A 19 21.96 -3.16 -36.95
CA ILE A 19 22.60 -3.99 -37.99
C ILE A 19 24.12 -3.99 -37.81
N THR A 20 24.73 -5.17 -37.70
CA THR A 20 26.20 -5.37 -37.71
C THR A 20 26.73 -5.82 -39.07
N SER A 21 25.90 -6.51 -39.84
CA SER A 21 26.18 -6.95 -41.20
C SER A 21 24.89 -6.93 -42.02
N ILE A 22 24.99 -6.54 -43.29
CA ILE A 22 23.89 -6.62 -44.25
C ILE A 22 24.45 -6.96 -45.63
N GLN A 23 23.85 -7.93 -46.31
CA GLN A 23 24.29 -8.44 -47.60
C GLN A 23 23.11 -8.58 -48.55
N LYS A 24 23.26 -8.10 -49.77
CA LYS A 24 22.24 -8.23 -50.82
C LYS A 24 22.21 -9.67 -51.33
N VAL A 25 21.05 -10.32 -51.26
CA VAL A 25 20.81 -11.61 -51.93
C VAL A 25 20.26 -11.36 -53.33
N ASN A 26 19.25 -10.49 -53.44
CA ASN A 26 18.70 -10.00 -54.71
C ASN A 26 18.06 -8.61 -54.49
N ASP A 27 17.38 -8.05 -55.49
CA ASP A 27 16.76 -6.71 -55.40
C ASP A 27 15.61 -6.63 -54.37
N GLN A 28 15.07 -7.77 -53.93
CA GLN A 28 13.95 -7.87 -53.01
C GLN A 28 14.37 -8.36 -51.61
N VAL A 29 15.48 -9.09 -51.48
CA VAL A 29 15.89 -9.77 -50.25
C VAL A 29 17.32 -9.43 -49.86
N TYR A 30 17.50 -9.01 -48.62
CA TYR A 30 18.79 -8.73 -48.00
C TYR A 30 18.94 -9.55 -46.71
N GLN A 31 20.08 -10.20 -46.53
CA GLN A 31 20.43 -10.89 -45.29
C GLN A 31 21.05 -9.92 -44.31
N ALA A 32 20.53 -9.82 -43.10
CA ALA A 32 21.03 -8.95 -42.06
C ALA A 32 21.34 -9.71 -40.78
N GLN A 33 22.41 -9.29 -40.11
CA GLN A 33 22.74 -9.66 -38.74
C GLN A 33 22.51 -8.45 -37.85
N VAL A 34 21.79 -8.64 -36.75
CA VAL A 34 21.40 -7.61 -35.79
C VAL A 34 21.95 -7.96 -34.42
N HIS A 35 22.65 -7.02 -33.82
CA HIS A 35 23.13 -7.13 -32.44
C HIS A 35 22.22 -6.34 -31.50
N ILE A 36 21.85 -6.96 -30.38
CA ILE A 36 21.07 -6.33 -29.30
C ILE A 36 21.93 -6.33 -28.04
N GLU A 37 22.06 -5.17 -27.40
CA GLU A 37 22.82 -4.99 -26.16
C GLU A 37 21.90 -4.58 -25.00
N ASN A 38 22.41 -4.68 -23.77
CA ASN A 38 21.75 -4.19 -22.56
C ASN A 38 20.38 -4.83 -22.30
N ILE A 39 20.21 -6.10 -22.66
CA ILE A 39 18.98 -6.84 -22.38
C ILE A 39 18.78 -6.96 -20.87
N ALA A 40 17.58 -6.64 -20.38
CA ALA A 40 17.30 -6.66 -18.95
C ALA A 40 17.42 -8.08 -18.37
N ASN A 41 17.92 -8.23 -17.14
CA ASN A 41 18.10 -9.54 -16.49
C ASN A 41 16.79 -10.32 -16.34
N ASN A 42 15.68 -9.61 -16.20
CA ASN A 42 14.34 -10.15 -16.07
C ASN A 42 13.66 -10.37 -17.43
N PHE A 43 14.35 -10.19 -18.56
CA PHE A 43 13.80 -10.50 -19.87
C PHE A 43 13.41 -11.98 -19.96
N VAL A 44 12.13 -12.24 -20.18
CA VAL A 44 11.51 -13.58 -20.20
C VAL A 44 12.08 -14.44 -21.30
N GLY A 45 12.60 -13.84 -22.37
CA GLY A 45 13.27 -14.57 -23.46
C GLY A 45 14.42 -15.47 -23.01
N PHE A 46 15.09 -15.16 -21.89
CA PHE A 46 16.13 -16.04 -21.34
C PHE A 46 15.59 -17.33 -20.68
N GLN A 47 14.27 -17.45 -20.52
CA GLN A 47 13.63 -18.51 -19.74
C GLN A 47 12.67 -19.38 -20.56
N ILE A 48 12.35 -18.97 -21.79
CA ILE A 48 11.40 -19.66 -22.67
C ILE A 48 12.12 -20.32 -23.86
N PRO A 49 11.49 -21.33 -24.50
CA PRO A 49 12.02 -21.90 -25.73
C PRO A 49 12.25 -20.86 -26.84
N LEU A 50 13.35 -21.00 -27.59
CA LEU A 50 13.73 -20.06 -28.66
C LEU A 50 12.66 -19.89 -29.75
N HIS A 51 11.82 -20.89 -30.02
CA HIS A 51 10.75 -20.79 -31.03
C HIS A 51 9.59 -19.85 -30.62
N LEU A 52 9.52 -19.48 -29.32
CA LEU A 52 8.60 -18.48 -28.81
C LEU A 52 9.20 -17.06 -28.83
N LEU A 53 10.46 -16.92 -29.25
CA LEU A 53 11.08 -15.63 -29.50
C LEU A 53 11.01 -15.30 -30.97
N PHE A 54 10.61 -14.06 -31.27
CA PHE A 54 10.68 -13.55 -32.63
C PHE A 54 11.14 -12.11 -32.65
N PHE A 55 11.70 -11.70 -33.79
CA PHE A 55 12.14 -10.34 -34.01
C PHE A 55 10.97 -9.49 -34.52
N ASN A 56 10.55 -8.53 -33.70
CA ASN A 56 9.55 -7.54 -34.04
C ASN A 56 10.22 -6.34 -34.72
N LEU A 57 9.99 -6.20 -36.02
CA LEU A 57 10.50 -5.09 -36.82
C LEU A 57 9.88 -3.76 -36.35
N LYS A 58 10.62 -2.66 -36.47
CA LYS A 58 10.04 -1.32 -36.27
C LYS A 58 8.92 -1.10 -37.28
N SER A 59 7.72 -0.75 -36.80
CA SER A 59 6.60 -0.46 -37.71
C SER A 59 6.90 0.67 -38.70
N ALA A 60 7.79 1.61 -38.38
CA ALA A 60 8.25 2.61 -39.36
C ALA A 60 8.87 1.97 -40.63
N LEU A 61 9.61 0.86 -40.48
CA LEU A 61 10.14 0.09 -41.61
C LEU A 61 9.04 -0.72 -42.31
N ALA A 62 8.14 -1.31 -41.51
CA ALA A 62 7.00 -2.05 -42.04
C ALA A 62 6.11 -1.19 -42.93
N GLN A 63 5.81 0.05 -42.53
CA GLN A 63 4.94 0.95 -43.30
C GLN A 63 5.53 1.28 -44.68
N ILE A 64 6.86 1.31 -44.80
CA ILE A 64 7.54 1.54 -46.07
C ILE A 64 7.46 0.31 -46.99
N GLY A 65 7.12 -0.87 -46.48
CA GLY A 65 7.04 -2.10 -47.27
C GLY A 65 7.96 -3.23 -46.81
N LEU A 66 8.68 -3.05 -45.69
CA LEU A 66 9.70 -4.01 -45.27
C LEU A 66 9.12 -5.07 -44.33
N HIS A 67 9.44 -6.33 -44.58
CA HIS A 67 9.15 -7.45 -43.71
C HIS A 67 10.47 -8.12 -43.30
N CYS A 68 10.50 -8.81 -42.16
CA CYS A 68 11.64 -9.64 -41.80
C CYS A 68 11.23 -11.07 -41.44
N ILE A 69 12.01 -12.03 -41.91
CA ILE A 69 11.90 -13.44 -41.55
C ILE A 69 13.10 -13.76 -40.66
N THR A 70 12.85 -14.16 -39.42
CA THR A 70 13.92 -14.57 -38.51
C THR A 70 14.40 -15.96 -38.85
N THR A 71 15.69 -16.10 -39.18
CA THR A 71 16.31 -17.38 -39.54
C THR A 71 16.98 -18.02 -38.34
N HIS A 72 17.63 -17.23 -37.48
CA HIS A 72 18.32 -17.71 -36.29
C HIS A 72 18.41 -16.63 -35.20
N ILE A 73 18.39 -17.04 -33.93
CA ILE A 73 18.62 -16.19 -32.76
C ILE A 73 19.62 -16.89 -31.84
N ASP A 74 20.72 -16.21 -31.53
CA ASP A 74 21.65 -16.58 -30.45
C ASP A 74 21.49 -15.59 -29.29
N LEU A 75 21.21 -16.11 -28.09
CA LEU A 75 20.83 -15.32 -26.92
C LEU A 75 21.80 -15.60 -25.77
N ASN A 76 22.45 -14.55 -25.26
CA ASN A 76 23.46 -14.68 -24.22
C ASN A 76 23.05 -13.94 -22.93
N ARG A 77 22.66 -14.72 -21.90
CA ARG A 77 22.22 -14.18 -20.61
C ARG A 77 23.35 -13.54 -19.79
N SER A 78 24.56 -14.09 -19.83
CA SER A 78 25.67 -13.56 -19.02
C SER A 78 26.18 -12.23 -19.56
N LEU A 79 26.23 -12.10 -20.89
CA LEU A 79 26.61 -10.87 -21.57
C LEU A 79 25.44 -9.89 -21.73
N LYS A 80 24.19 -10.36 -21.55
CA LYS A 80 22.96 -9.57 -21.77
C LYS A 80 22.83 -9.06 -23.20
N THR A 81 23.16 -9.93 -24.15
CA THR A 81 23.17 -9.62 -25.58
C THR A 81 22.42 -10.67 -26.39
N ALA A 82 22.06 -10.32 -27.62
CA ALA A 82 21.55 -11.26 -28.60
C ALA A 82 22.10 -10.95 -30.01
N GLU A 83 22.33 -12.00 -30.79
CA GLU A 83 22.61 -11.94 -32.23
C GLU A 83 21.40 -12.51 -32.97
N VAL A 84 20.84 -11.73 -33.88
CA VAL A 84 19.64 -12.12 -34.64
C VAL A 84 19.95 -12.08 -36.12
N PHE A 85 19.70 -13.20 -36.80
CA PHE A 85 19.89 -13.35 -38.24
C PHE A 85 18.53 -13.28 -38.93
N LEU A 86 18.41 -12.41 -39.93
CA LEU A 86 17.17 -12.04 -40.57
C LEU A 86 17.30 -12.03 -42.09
N ASP A 87 16.25 -12.46 -42.79
CA ASP A 87 16.02 -12.08 -44.19
C ASP A 87 15.06 -10.88 -44.21
N LEU A 88 15.55 -9.74 -44.68
CA LEU A 88 14.75 -8.53 -44.91
C LEU A 88 14.16 -8.57 -46.32
N VAL A 89 12.83 -8.54 -46.42
CA VAL A 89 12.07 -8.73 -47.67
C VAL A 89 11.28 -7.45 -48.00
N ALA A 90 11.49 -6.91 -49.20
CA ALA A 90 10.75 -5.75 -49.71
C ALA A 90 9.45 -6.15 -50.44
N TYR A 91 8.34 -5.50 -50.09
CA TYR A 91 7.02 -5.68 -50.72
C TYR A 91 6.51 -4.41 -51.44
N SER A 92 7.39 -3.44 -51.66
CA SER A 92 7.10 -2.19 -52.38
C SER A 92 8.36 -1.66 -53.06
N ASP A 93 8.23 -0.80 -54.06
CA ASP A 93 9.40 -0.15 -54.66
C ASP A 93 10.11 0.80 -53.66
N LEU A 94 9.35 1.43 -52.76
CA LEU A 94 9.92 2.23 -51.67
C LEU A 94 10.81 1.39 -50.73
N SER A 95 10.38 0.19 -50.37
CA SER A 95 11.16 -0.70 -49.51
C SER A 95 12.37 -1.29 -50.22
N LYS A 96 12.31 -1.53 -51.54
CA LYS A 96 13.50 -1.89 -52.34
C LYS A 96 14.54 -0.76 -52.33
N SER A 97 14.09 0.48 -52.55
CA SER A 97 14.96 1.66 -52.47
C SER A 97 15.56 1.83 -51.08
N LEU A 98 14.77 1.64 -50.02
CA LEU A 98 15.25 1.69 -48.64
C LEU A 98 16.28 0.58 -48.36
N LEU A 99 16.03 -0.67 -48.76
CA LEU A 99 16.97 -1.77 -48.58
C LEU A 99 18.34 -1.46 -49.21
N SER A 100 18.35 -0.80 -50.36
CA SER A 100 19.59 -0.45 -51.06
C SER A 100 20.47 0.57 -50.34
N ILE A 101 19.91 1.31 -49.37
CA ILE A 101 20.60 2.35 -48.61
C ILE A 101 20.67 2.04 -47.10
N LEU A 102 20.18 0.88 -46.65
CA LEU A 102 20.32 0.45 -45.26
C LEU A 102 21.77 0.05 -44.98
N GLU A 103 22.30 0.57 -43.89
CA GLU A 103 23.70 0.38 -43.50
C GLU A 103 23.84 -0.17 -42.09
N LYS A 104 25.07 -0.59 -41.77
CA LYS A 104 25.48 -0.95 -40.41
C LYS A 104 25.18 0.21 -39.44
N GLY A 105 24.78 -0.15 -38.22
CA GLY A 105 24.39 0.78 -37.15
C GLY A 105 22.93 1.23 -37.21
N ALA A 106 22.14 0.85 -38.22
CA ALA A 106 20.70 1.14 -38.24
C ALA A 106 19.95 0.25 -37.23
N TYR A 107 19.16 0.86 -36.34
CA TYR A 107 18.30 0.18 -35.38
C TYR A 107 16.97 -0.20 -36.02
N ILE A 108 16.72 -1.50 -36.20
CA ILE A 108 15.62 -1.98 -37.05
C ILE A 108 14.50 -2.73 -36.33
N GLY A 109 14.68 -3.12 -35.08
CA GLY A 109 13.65 -3.83 -34.33
C GLY A 109 14.17 -4.41 -33.03
N LYS A 110 13.37 -5.24 -32.38
CA LYS A 110 13.64 -5.82 -31.06
C LYS A 110 13.12 -7.25 -30.96
N LEU A 111 13.57 -7.99 -29.96
CA LEU A 111 12.98 -9.29 -29.63
C LEU A 111 11.71 -9.11 -28.80
N PHE A 112 10.72 -9.94 -29.09
CA PHE A 112 9.53 -10.13 -28.26
C PHE A 112 9.43 -11.59 -27.81
N ALA A 113 9.17 -11.78 -26.53
CA ALA A 113 8.99 -13.09 -25.90
C ALA A 113 7.50 -13.44 -25.84
N LYS A 114 7.06 -14.35 -26.72
CA LYS A 114 5.68 -14.87 -26.78
C LYS A 114 5.46 -15.92 -25.69
N ASP A 115 5.51 -15.51 -24.43
CA ASP A 115 5.31 -16.42 -23.30
C ASP A 115 3.82 -16.73 -23.12
N ASP A 116 3.43 -17.96 -23.45
CA ASP A 116 2.04 -18.44 -23.36
C ASP A 116 1.46 -18.32 -21.94
N ARG A 117 2.29 -18.32 -20.89
CA ARG A 117 1.84 -18.09 -19.50
C ARG A 117 1.28 -16.69 -19.28
N ARG A 118 1.58 -15.76 -20.19
CA ARG A 118 1.17 -14.34 -20.12
C ARG A 118 -0.01 -14.04 -21.03
N LEU A 119 -0.36 -14.98 -21.90
CA LEU A 119 -1.47 -14.86 -22.84
C LEU A 119 -2.79 -14.66 -22.08
N VAL A 120 -3.58 -13.68 -22.52
CA VAL A 120 -4.88 -13.39 -21.91
C VAL A 120 -5.92 -14.39 -22.42
N ILE A 121 -6.41 -15.22 -21.50
CA ILE A 121 -7.37 -16.30 -21.79
C ILE A 121 -8.81 -15.92 -21.39
N ASN A 122 -8.97 -15.01 -20.41
CA ASN A 122 -10.27 -14.55 -19.94
C ASN A 122 -10.54 -13.11 -20.43
N GLN A 123 -11.67 -12.91 -21.08
CA GLN A 123 -12.13 -11.61 -21.57
C GLN A 123 -12.32 -10.60 -20.43
N GLU A 124 -12.75 -11.05 -19.25
CA GLU A 124 -12.96 -10.21 -18.06
C GLU A 124 -11.69 -9.45 -17.65
N TYR A 125 -10.51 -10.04 -17.91
CA TYR A 125 -9.23 -9.39 -17.64
C TYR A 125 -9.05 -8.09 -18.43
N LEU A 126 -9.50 -8.04 -19.68
CA LEU A 126 -9.46 -6.82 -20.51
C LEU A 126 -10.65 -5.93 -20.20
N SER A 127 -11.84 -6.51 -20.04
CA SER A 127 -13.08 -5.77 -19.74
C SER A 127 -12.94 -4.86 -18.52
N ARG A 128 -12.26 -5.31 -17.46
CA ARG A 128 -12.03 -4.50 -16.25
C ARG A 128 -11.10 -3.29 -16.45
N MET A 129 -10.31 -3.25 -17.53
CA MET A 129 -9.39 -2.15 -17.82
C MET A 129 -10.07 -1.02 -18.60
N PHE A 130 -11.14 -1.33 -19.34
CA PHE A 130 -11.93 -0.32 -20.05
C PHE A 130 -12.64 0.64 -19.10
N GLY A 131 -12.75 1.91 -19.51
CA GLY A 131 -13.34 2.97 -18.69
C GLY A 131 -12.51 3.37 -17.46
N ARG A 132 -11.34 2.75 -17.25
CA ARG A 132 -10.41 3.11 -16.17
C ARG A 132 -9.24 3.91 -16.71
N SER A 133 -8.73 4.79 -15.86
CA SER A 133 -7.60 5.65 -16.18
C SER A 133 -6.49 5.53 -15.14
N ASP A 134 -5.29 5.88 -15.55
CA ASP A 134 -4.16 6.11 -14.66
C ASP A 134 -4.36 7.40 -13.81
N PRO A 135 -3.44 7.70 -12.87
CA PRO A 135 -3.57 8.89 -12.03
C PRO A 135 -3.58 10.24 -12.78
N GLN A 136 -3.09 10.27 -14.04
CA GLN A 136 -3.11 11.45 -14.90
C GLN A 136 -4.39 11.52 -15.75
N GLY A 137 -5.35 10.62 -15.53
CA GLY A 137 -6.61 10.57 -16.27
C GLY A 137 -6.48 9.90 -17.64
N ARG A 138 -5.34 9.30 -17.98
CA ARG A 138 -5.13 8.65 -19.28
C ARG A 138 -5.72 7.24 -19.25
N PRO A 139 -6.42 6.79 -20.30
CA PRO A 139 -7.04 5.47 -20.33
C PRO A 139 -6.00 4.36 -20.17
N LEU A 140 -6.35 3.31 -19.41
CA LEU A 140 -5.56 2.08 -19.30
C LEU A 140 -5.70 1.20 -20.55
N LEU A 141 -6.94 1.06 -21.03
CA LEU A 141 -7.30 0.42 -22.29
C LEU A 141 -8.50 1.15 -22.90
N SER A 142 -8.42 1.58 -24.16
CA SER A 142 -9.52 2.28 -24.87
C SER A 142 -9.36 2.14 -26.38
N PHE A 143 -10.47 1.97 -27.11
CA PHE A 143 -10.52 2.00 -28.57
C PHE A 143 -11.34 3.20 -29.06
N GLY A 144 -10.70 4.11 -29.81
CA GLY A 144 -11.28 5.39 -30.19
C GLY A 144 -11.36 6.37 -29.00
N THR A 145 -12.52 7.01 -28.82
CA THR A 145 -12.77 7.98 -27.74
C THR A 145 -13.23 7.30 -26.45
N LEU A 146 -12.84 7.81 -25.28
CA LEU A 146 -13.35 7.35 -23.98
C LEU A 146 -14.90 7.39 -23.91
N PRO A 147 -15.57 6.31 -23.42
CA PRO A 147 -15.03 5.09 -22.81
C PRO A 147 -14.60 3.99 -23.81
N GLY A 148 -14.89 4.13 -25.10
CA GLY A 148 -14.14 3.49 -26.19
C GLY A 148 -14.24 1.98 -26.30
N THR A 149 -15.38 1.38 -26.01
CA THR A 149 -15.60 -0.08 -26.13
C THR A 149 -16.62 -0.47 -27.18
N GLU A 150 -17.48 0.45 -27.63
CA GLU A 150 -18.73 0.15 -28.35
C GLU A 150 -18.54 -0.50 -29.74
N HIS A 151 -17.30 -0.50 -30.26
CA HIS A 151 -16.99 -0.99 -31.60
C HIS A 151 -15.99 -2.14 -31.65
N MET A 152 -15.43 -2.56 -30.51
CA MET A 152 -14.45 -3.65 -30.45
C MET A 152 -15.14 -4.96 -30.02
N VAL A 153 -14.98 -6.02 -30.82
CA VAL A 153 -15.49 -7.35 -30.48
C VAL A 153 -14.40 -8.14 -29.76
N LEU A 154 -14.69 -8.63 -28.55
CA LEU A 154 -13.85 -9.59 -27.83
C LEU A 154 -14.47 -10.98 -27.95
N ASP A 155 -13.74 -11.91 -28.57
CA ASP A 155 -14.17 -13.30 -28.74
C ASP A 155 -13.17 -14.28 -28.11
N LYS A 156 -13.65 -15.49 -27.85
CA LYS A 156 -12.80 -16.59 -27.38
C LYS A 156 -12.52 -17.51 -28.56
N VAL A 157 -11.29 -17.48 -29.05
CA VAL A 157 -10.83 -18.26 -30.20
C VAL A 157 -9.72 -19.19 -29.72
N ASP A 158 -9.84 -20.49 -29.99
CA ASP A 158 -8.86 -21.52 -29.58
C ASP A 158 -8.46 -21.44 -28.09
N GLY A 159 -9.42 -21.10 -27.24
CA GLY A 159 -9.21 -21.01 -25.79
C GLY A 159 -8.57 -19.72 -25.30
N ARG A 160 -8.23 -18.75 -26.16
CA ARG A 160 -7.65 -17.43 -25.80
C ARG A 160 -8.57 -16.27 -26.18
N THR A 161 -8.38 -15.12 -25.56
CA THR A 161 -9.12 -13.90 -25.88
C THR A 161 -8.50 -13.21 -27.10
N VAL A 162 -9.32 -12.94 -28.11
CA VAL A 162 -8.94 -12.19 -29.31
C VAL A 162 -9.86 -10.98 -29.48
N ALA A 163 -9.29 -9.82 -29.75
CA ALA A 163 -10.04 -8.62 -30.15
C ALA A 163 -10.04 -8.49 -31.68
N PHE A 164 -11.20 -8.23 -32.27
CA PHE A 164 -11.32 -7.87 -33.68
C PHE A 164 -11.54 -6.36 -33.79
N LEU A 165 -10.50 -5.64 -34.23
CA LEU A 165 -10.55 -4.19 -34.36
C LEU A 165 -11.09 -3.78 -35.73
N PRO A 166 -12.22 -3.07 -35.81
CA PRO A 166 -12.77 -2.63 -37.09
C PRO A 166 -11.84 -1.62 -37.77
N LEU A 167 -11.71 -1.77 -39.09
CA LEU A 167 -10.93 -0.87 -39.95
C LEU A 167 -11.75 0.33 -40.40
N GLU A 168 -11.10 1.49 -40.50
CA GLU A 168 -11.67 2.69 -41.12
C GLU A 168 -11.83 2.52 -42.64
N GLU A 169 -12.71 3.31 -43.24
CA GLU A 169 -12.87 3.35 -44.71
C GLU A 169 -11.66 3.95 -45.40
N GLY A 170 -11.20 3.29 -46.46
CA GLY A 170 -10.06 3.73 -47.25
C GLY A 170 -8.75 3.01 -46.96
N LYS A 171 -7.68 3.50 -47.59
CA LYS A 171 -6.30 3.05 -47.36
C LYS A 171 -5.34 4.24 -47.36
N CYS A 172 -4.14 4.01 -46.86
CA CYS A 172 -3.06 4.99 -46.87
C CYS A 172 -2.13 4.75 -48.07
N ASP A 173 -1.88 5.79 -48.85
CA ASP A 173 -0.87 5.81 -49.92
C ASP A 173 0.20 6.87 -49.62
N TYR A 174 1.36 6.80 -50.30
CA TYR A 174 2.46 7.75 -50.12
C TYR A 174 2.46 8.85 -51.17
N THR A 175 2.90 10.05 -50.79
CA THR A 175 3.20 11.11 -51.75
C THR A 175 4.51 10.80 -52.50
N LYS A 176 4.73 11.44 -53.65
CA LYS A 176 5.91 11.18 -54.49
C LYS A 176 7.21 11.57 -53.78
N GLU A 177 7.15 12.57 -52.92
CA GLU A 177 8.26 13.11 -52.14
C GLU A 177 8.83 12.11 -51.12
N MET A 178 8.08 11.04 -50.80
CA MET A 178 8.54 9.99 -49.88
C MET A 178 9.87 9.36 -50.35
N ASN A 179 10.08 9.21 -51.66
CA ASN A 179 11.33 8.69 -52.21
C ASN A 179 12.53 9.57 -51.84
N SER A 180 12.36 10.90 -51.86
CA SER A 180 13.41 11.85 -51.49
C SER A 180 13.69 11.89 -49.99
N PHE A 181 12.75 11.41 -49.17
CA PHE A 181 12.92 11.32 -47.72
C PHE A 181 13.65 10.05 -47.26
N LEU A 182 13.71 9.00 -48.08
CA LEU A 182 14.32 7.71 -47.71
C LEU A 182 15.77 7.82 -47.19
N PRO A 183 16.68 8.65 -47.76
CA PRO A 183 18.03 8.83 -47.21
C PRO A 183 18.03 9.41 -45.80
N THR A 184 17.18 10.41 -45.53
CA THR A 184 17.01 11.00 -44.20
C THR A 184 16.41 9.99 -43.22
N PHE A 185 15.44 9.21 -43.67
CA PHE A 185 14.86 8.12 -42.89
C PHE A 185 15.93 7.08 -42.50
N ALA A 186 16.74 6.62 -43.47
CA ALA A 186 17.80 5.65 -43.22
C ALA A 186 18.88 6.18 -42.25
N LEU A 187 19.25 7.46 -42.36
CA LEU A 187 20.15 8.11 -41.41
C LEU A 187 19.54 8.17 -40.01
N GLY A 188 18.26 8.51 -39.91
CA GLY A 188 17.54 8.58 -38.64
C GLY A 188 17.45 7.24 -37.91
N LEU A 189 17.51 6.11 -38.62
CA LEU A 189 17.57 4.78 -37.99
C LEU A 189 18.85 4.55 -37.18
N LYS A 190 19.90 5.36 -37.34
CA LYS A 190 21.12 5.27 -36.52
C LYS A 190 20.93 5.82 -35.10
N ASP A 191 19.81 6.49 -34.81
CA ASP A 191 19.41 6.90 -33.46
C ASP A 191 18.22 6.06 -32.98
N SER A 192 18.43 5.26 -31.95
CA SER A 192 17.39 4.40 -31.36
C SER A 192 16.27 5.20 -30.67
N ASN A 193 16.52 6.46 -30.29
CA ASN A 193 15.55 7.30 -29.59
C ASN A 193 14.66 8.12 -30.53
N LEU A 194 14.96 8.15 -31.83
CA LEU A 194 14.23 8.96 -32.79
C LEU A 194 12.95 8.25 -33.28
N SER A 195 11.79 8.86 -33.02
CA SER A 195 10.50 8.34 -33.51
C SER A 195 10.25 8.69 -34.97
N LEU A 196 10.77 7.85 -35.87
CA LEU A 196 10.65 8.05 -37.32
C LEU A 196 9.21 7.90 -37.86
N ARG A 197 8.33 7.20 -37.14
CA ARG A 197 6.93 7.00 -37.54
C ARG A 197 6.20 8.33 -37.74
N ASN A 198 6.47 9.34 -36.90
CA ASN A 198 5.83 10.66 -37.01
C ASN A 198 6.23 11.42 -38.27
N PHE A 199 7.44 11.19 -38.79
CA PHE A 199 7.90 11.82 -40.02
C PHE A 199 7.31 11.13 -41.26
N ILE A 200 7.17 9.80 -41.23
CA ILE A 200 6.48 9.04 -42.30
C ILE A 200 5.05 9.59 -42.51
N LYS A 201 4.34 9.90 -41.41
CA LYS A 201 2.97 10.44 -41.47
C LYS A 201 2.85 11.71 -42.30
N LEU A 202 3.90 12.54 -42.38
CA LEU A 202 3.89 13.76 -43.20
C LEU A 202 3.86 13.48 -44.71
N HIS A 203 4.22 12.27 -45.12
CA HIS A 203 4.24 11.80 -46.50
C HIS A 203 3.09 10.84 -46.83
N GLN A 204 2.15 10.65 -45.90
CA GLN A 204 1.01 9.76 -46.04
C GLN A 204 -0.23 10.55 -46.49
N LYS A 205 -0.99 9.97 -47.43
CA LYS A 205 -2.29 10.48 -47.89
C LYS A 205 -3.35 9.40 -47.69
N TRP A 206 -4.40 9.75 -46.95
CA TRP A 206 -5.55 8.87 -46.76
C TRP A 206 -6.52 8.99 -47.95
N ASN A 207 -6.89 7.85 -48.54
CA ASN A 207 -7.79 7.78 -49.69
C ASN A 207 -9.05 6.99 -49.29
N LEU A 208 -10.13 7.72 -49.00
CA LEU A 208 -11.41 7.18 -48.52
C LEU A 208 -12.10 6.27 -49.55
N ASP A 209 -12.03 6.62 -50.84
CA ASP A 209 -12.71 5.88 -51.92
C ASP A 209 -12.02 4.57 -52.31
N SER A 210 -10.88 4.25 -51.69
CA SER A 210 -10.09 3.06 -52.03
C SER A 210 -10.53 1.85 -51.22
N LYS A 211 -10.83 0.75 -51.91
CA LYS A 211 -11.12 -0.55 -51.27
C LYS A 211 -9.89 -1.09 -50.53
N ARG A 212 -10.10 -1.74 -49.38
CA ARG A 212 -9.06 -2.41 -48.59
C ARG A 212 -8.76 -3.81 -49.13
N VAL A 213 -8.39 -3.88 -50.41
CA VAL A 213 -7.99 -5.11 -51.12
C VAL A 213 -6.50 -5.10 -51.39
N LEU A 214 -5.89 -6.28 -51.51
CA LEU A 214 -4.44 -6.41 -51.58
C LEU A 214 -4.01 -6.89 -52.97
N LYS A 215 -3.31 -6.01 -53.71
CA LYS A 215 -2.91 -6.18 -55.11
C LYS A 215 -1.43 -5.86 -55.28
N ASP A 216 -0.58 -6.89 -55.24
CA ASP A 216 0.87 -6.92 -55.53
C ASP A 216 1.78 -5.90 -54.81
N SER A 217 1.25 -5.04 -53.95
CA SER A 217 1.97 -4.09 -53.10
C SER A 217 1.51 -4.18 -51.64
N ILE A 218 2.28 -3.57 -50.74
CA ILE A 218 1.85 -3.41 -49.34
C ILE A 218 0.54 -2.61 -49.25
N LEU A 219 -0.35 -3.03 -48.35
CA LEU A 219 -1.59 -2.37 -48.02
C LEU A 219 -1.47 -1.79 -46.61
N LEU A 220 -1.69 -0.47 -46.50
CA LEU A 220 -1.71 0.25 -45.23
C LEU A 220 -3.14 0.64 -44.88
N VAL A 221 -3.68 0.08 -43.81
CA VAL A 221 -5.05 0.33 -43.33
C VAL A 221 -5.01 0.92 -41.93
N LYS A 222 -6.10 1.58 -41.52
CA LYS A 222 -6.22 2.22 -40.22
C LYS A 222 -7.34 1.61 -39.37
N THR A 223 -7.14 1.61 -38.07
CA THR A 223 -8.23 1.50 -37.10
C THR A 223 -8.37 2.83 -36.37
N ALA A 224 -9.47 3.00 -35.61
CA ALA A 224 -9.51 4.03 -34.58
C ALA A 224 -8.33 3.85 -33.61
N GLN A 225 -7.93 4.94 -32.92
CA GLN A 225 -6.78 4.90 -32.02
C GLN A 225 -6.98 3.88 -30.89
N LEU A 226 -6.00 3.01 -30.69
CA LEU A 226 -6.02 2.05 -29.59
C LEU A 226 -5.02 2.49 -28.51
N HIS A 227 -5.52 2.79 -27.32
CA HIS A 227 -4.71 3.11 -26.17
C HIS A 227 -4.48 1.83 -25.37
N ILE A 228 -3.22 1.39 -25.26
CA ILE A 228 -2.84 0.22 -24.46
C ILE A 228 -1.72 0.62 -23.49
N ARG A 229 -1.93 0.40 -22.19
CA ARG A 229 -0.92 0.66 -21.14
C ARG A 229 -0.63 -0.53 -20.22
N THR A 230 -1.50 -1.52 -20.25
CA THR A 230 -1.57 -2.57 -19.21
C THR A 230 -1.34 -3.97 -19.77
N VAL A 231 -1.16 -4.08 -21.10
CA VAL A 231 -0.92 -5.33 -21.83
C VAL A 231 -0.07 -5.03 -23.07
N PHE A 232 0.55 -6.06 -23.64
CA PHE A 232 0.94 -6.05 -25.05
C PHE A 232 -0.23 -6.53 -25.89
N ALA A 233 -0.30 -6.09 -27.14
CA ALA A 233 -1.14 -6.74 -28.14
C ALA A 233 -0.29 -7.24 -29.31
N LYS A 234 -0.71 -8.35 -29.91
CA LYS A 234 -0.05 -8.96 -31.06
C LYS A 234 -1.06 -9.27 -32.15
N VAL A 235 -0.74 -8.93 -33.39
CA VAL A 235 -1.54 -9.32 -34.56
C VAL A 235 -1.51 -10.84 -34.75
N VAL A 236 -2.68 -11.42 -35.00
CA VAL A 236 -2.89 -12.86 -35.14
C VAL A 236 -3.06 -13.21 -36.62
N ASP A 237 -1.93 -13.41 -37.32
CA ASP A 237 -1.90 -13.69 -38.77
C ASP A 237 -2.79 -14.86 -39.20
N GLU A 238 -2.89 -15.93 -38.42
CA GLU A 238 -3.70 -17.11 -38.74
C GLU A 238 -5.22 -16.83 -38.78
N LEU A 239 -5.67 -15.73 -38.17
CA LEU A 239 -7.06 -15.30 -38.18
C LEU A 239 -7.35 -14.22 -39.24
N LEU A 240 -6.33 -13.75 -39.96
CA LEU A 240 -6.54 -12.85 -41.09
C LEU A 240 -7.25 -13.57 -42.25
N PRO A 241 -8.03 -12.85 -43.08
CA PRO A 241 -8.62 -13.45 -44.26
C PRO A 241 -7.56 -14.05 -45.18
N LYS A 242 -7.87 -15.19 -45.82
CA LYS A 242 -6.94 -15.87 -46.72
C LYS A 242 -6.34 -14.91 -47.76
N GLY A 243 -5.01 -14.93 -47.85
CA GLY A 243 -4.23 -14.09 -48.78
C GLY A 243 -3.72 -12.78 -48.17
N PHE A 244 -4.11 -12.44 -46.94
CA PHE A 244 -3.52 -11.36 -46.15
C PHE A 244 -2.51 -11.90 -45.14
N TYR A 245 -1.39 -11.22 -45.00
CA TYR A 245 -0.36 -11.48 -44.00
C TYR A 245 0.07 -10.14 -43.39
N HIS A 246 0.28 -10.10 -42.08
CA HIS A 246 0.81 -8.91 -41.44
C HIS A 246 2.33 -8.92 -41.48
N THR A 247 2.94 -7.74 -41.57
CA THR A 247 4.40 -7.66 -41.45
C THR A 247 4.89 -8.14 -40.07
N SER A 248 6.19 -8.36 -39.92
CA SER A 248 6.80 -8.77 -38.66
C SER A 248 6.72 -7.70 -37.56
N ALA A 249 6.28 -6.47 -37.87
CA ALA A 249 5.97 -5.42 -36.91
C ALA A 249 4.61 -5.65 -36.23
N SER A 250 4.41 -6.84 -35.67
CA SER A 250 3.09 -7.32 -35.19
C SER A 250 2.80 -7.00 -33.73
N ILE A 251 3.71 -6.36 -32.99
CA ILE A 251 3.55 -6.05 -31.55
C ILE A 251 3.19 -4.58 -31.32
N LEU A 252 2.12 -4.38 -30.55
CA LEU A 252 1.76 -3.11 -29.93
C LEU A 252 2.24 -3.13 -28.48
N GLN A 253 3.06 -2.14 -28.12
CA GLN A 253 3.66 -2.01 -26.81
C GLN A 253 2.81 -1.13 -25.87
N PRO A 254 2.86 -1.37 -24.55
CA PRO A 254 2.16 -0.61 -23.51
C PRO A 254 2.76 0.80 -23.24
N ASP A 255 3.52 1.37 -24.18
CA ASP A 255 4.28 2.62 -24.00
C ASP A 255 3.64 3.84 -24.68
N THR A 256 2.60 3.62 -25.49
CA THR A 256 2.08 4.66 -26.36
C THR A 256 1.02 5.56 -25.72
N LEU A 257 1.05 6.84 -26.08
CA LEU A 257 -0.08 7.74 -25.89
C LEU A 257 -1.26 7.38 -26.82
N ALA A 258 -0.98 6.80 -27.99
CA ALA A 258 -1.91 6.13 -28.92
C ALA A 258 -1.12 5.09 -29.74
N SER A 259 -1.53 3.82 -29.70
CA SER A 259 -0.92 2.69 -30.41
C SER A 259 -1.78 2.28 -31.61
N GLY A 260 -1.16 1.53 -32.53
CA GLY A 260 -1.90 0.74 -33.53
C GLY A 260 -2.76 1.53 -34.51
N GLU A 261 -2.42 2.77 -34.87
CA GLU A 261 -3.24 3.53 -35.83
C GLU A 261 -3.17 2.95 -37.25
N ILE A 262 -2.02 2.47 -37.71
CA ILE A 262 -1.80 1.92 -39.06
C ILE A 262 -1.29 0.48 -38.93
N TYR A 263 -1.87 -0.42 -39.73
CA TYR A 263 -1.46 -1.81 -39.86
C TYR A 263 -0.93 -2.08 -41.27
N GLU A 264 0.08 -2.93 -41.35
CA GLU A 264 0.87 -3.15 -42.55
C GLU A 264 0.71 -4.58 -43.07
N LEU A 265 0.02 -4.73 -44.21
CA LEU A 265 -0.39 -6.03 -44.76
C LEU A 265 0.25 -6.29 -46.14
N PHE A 266 0.63 -7.53 -46.42
CA PHE A 266 1.12 -7.98 -47.73
C PHE A 266 0.46 -9.31 -48.15
N GLY A 267 0.71 -9.77 -49.38
CA GLY A 267 0.14 -11.00 -49.95
C GLY A 267 -0.61 -10.79 -51.26
N GLN A 268 -1.76 -11.46 -51.44
CA GLN A 268 -2.65 -11.24 -52.58
C GLN A 268 -4.08 -11.67 -52.23
N SER A 269 -5.04 -10.74 -52.29
CA SER A 269 -6.44 -11.05 -52.02
C SER A 269 -7.40 -10.05 -52.68
N ASN A 270 -8.46 -10.59 -53.29
CA ASN A 270 -9.55 -9.81 -53.88
C ASN A 270 -10.68 -9.51 -52.88
N LYS A 271 -10.64 -10.10 -51.68
CA LYS A 271 -11.58 -9.81 -50.60
C LYS A 271 -11.13 -8.57 -49.86
N GLU A 272 -12.09 -7.79 -49.38
CA GLU A 272 -11.80 -6.64 -48.54
C GLU A 272 -11.57 -7.10 -47.09
N ILE A 273 -10.51 -6.60 -46.46
CA ILE A 273 -10.29 -6.79 -45.03
C ILE A 273 -11.16 -5.79 -44.25
N ILE A 274 -11.78 -6.25 -43.16
CA ILE A 274 -12.72 -5.45 -42.36
C ILE A 274 -12.26 -5.22 -40.92
N ASP A 275 -11.41 -6.09 -40.39
CA ASP A 275 -10.90 -6.02 -39.03
C ASP A 275 -9.46 -6.53 -38.92
N ILE A 276 -8.82 -6.22 -37.79
CA ILE A 276 -7.51 -6.74 -37.40
C ILE A 276 -7.66 -7.56 -36.11
N PRO A 277 -7.33 -8.86 -36.14
CA PRO A 277 -7.37 -9.71 -34.96
C PRO A 277 -6.13 -9.51 -34.09
N LEU A 278 -6.33 -9.20 -32.81
CA LEU A 278 -5.29 -9.01 -31.81
C LEU A 278 -5.45 -10.00 -30.65
N GLU A 279 -4.35 -10.64 -30.25
CA GLU A 279 -4.23 -11.33 -28.96
C GLU A 279 -3.44 -10.45 -27.98
N PHE A 280 -3.56 -10.74 -26.67
CA PHE A 280 -2.98 -9.89 -25.64
C PHE A 280 -2.09 -10.67 -24.68
N TYR A 281 -1.03 -10.02 -24.19
CA TYR A 281 -0.12 -10.56 -23.18
C TYR A 281 -0.05 -9.61 -21.97
N THR A 282 -0.17 -10.17 -20.77
CA THR A 282 -0.10 -9.42 -19.50
C THR A 282 1.30 -8.87 -19.23
N LEU A 283 1.39 -7.70 -18.57
CA LEU A 283 2.65 -7.09 -18.13
C LEU A 283 3.18 -7.70 -16.85
N GLU A 284 4.44 -7.44 -16.49
CA GLU A 284 4.99 -7.85 -15.19
C GLU A 284 4.07 -7.40 -14.04
N PRO A 285 3.85 -8.24 -13.01
CA PRO A 285 2.84 -7.97 -11.97
C PRO A 285 2.84 -6.55 -11.42
N TYR A 286 4.02 -5.94 -11.27
CA TYR A 286 4.20 -4.58 -10.75
C TYR A 286 3.75 -3.48 -11.71
N LYS A 287 3.62 -3.73 -13.02
CA LYS A 287 3.30 -2.73 -14.05
C LYS A 287 1.91 -2.87 -14.69
N GLU A 288 1.06 -3.78 -14.20
CA GLU A 288 -0.27 -4.05 -14.78
C GLU A 288 -1.33 -2.97 -14.50
N TYR A 289 -1.05 -1.96 -13.65
CA TYR A 289 -2.04 -0.97 -13.16
C TYR A 289 -3.29 -1.59 -12.52
N VAL A 290 -3.16 -2.78 -11.93
CA VAL A 290 -4.30 -3.46 -11.28
C VAL A 290 -4.58 -2.84 -9.92
N PHE A 291 -5.84 -2.52 -9.67
CA PHE A 291 -6.30 -1.94 -8.41
C PHE A 291 -6.39 -3.00 -7.34
N PHE A 292 -6.13 -2.61 -6.09
CA PHE A 292 -6.11 -3.55 -4.98
C PHE A 292 -7.50 -4.14 -4.71
N SER A 293 -8.56 -3.38 -4.97
CA SER A 293 -9.95 -3.85 -4.88
C SER A 293 -10.29 -4.98 -5.84
N ASP A 294 -9.54 -5.16 -6.93
CA ASP A 294 -9.75 -6.28 -7.85
C ASP A 294 -8.88 -7.50 -7.51
N ARG A 295 -8.23 -7.50 -6.33
CA ARG A 295 -7.31 -8.56 -5.88
C ARG A 295 -7.92 -9.41 -4.78
N ASP A 296 -9.11 -9.94 -5.01
CA ASP A 296 -9.88 -10.73 -4.03
C ASP A 296 -9.05 -11.84 -3.38
N GLN A 297 -8.26 -12.56 -4.19
CA GLN A 297 -7.38 -13.63 -3.67
C GLN A 297 -6.28 -13.10 -2.75
N LEU A 298 -5.66 -11.95 -3.08
CA LEU A 298 -4.63 -11.35 -2.22
C LEU A 298 -5.28 -10.83 -0.93
N ILE A 299 -6.41 -10.16 -1.02
CA ILE A 299 -7.17 -9.67 0.15
C ILE A 299 -7.51 -10.84 1.08
N SER A 300 -8.07 -11.93 0.53
CA SER A 300 -8.39 -13.13 1.30
C SER A 300 -7.16 -13.76 1.97
N CYS A 301 -6.01 -13.79 1.29
CA CYS A 301 -4.77 -14.27 1.92
C CYS A 301 -4.30 -13.38 3.08
N LEU A 302 -4.50 -12.07 3.00
CA LEU A 302 -4.08 -11.11 4.03
C LEU A 302 -4.99 -11.11 5.26
N GLU A 303 -6.24 -11.52 5.11
CA GLU A 303 -7.18 -11.72 6.22
C GLU A 303 -6.89 -13.02 7.00
N SER A 304 -6.15 -13.96 6.40
CA SER A 304 -5.77 -15.21 7.03
C SER A 304 -4.39 -15.10 7.72
N PRO A 305 -4.32 -15.20 9.06
CA PRO A 305 -3.06 -15.17 9.81
C PRO A 305 -1.98 -16.10 9.22
N LYS A 306 -2.36 -17.33 8.89
CA LYS A 306 -1.45 -18.37 8.40
C LYS A 306 -0.55 -17.90 7.26
N TYR A 307 -1.14 -17.41 6.15
CA TYR A 307 -0.37 -17.02 4.96
C TYR A 307 0.59 -15.88 5.26
N LEU A 308 0.17 -14.92 6.07
CA LEU A 308 1.00 -13.78 6.41
C LEU A 308 2.16 -14.19 7.33
N PHE A 309 1.88 -14.95 8.39
CA PHE A 309 2.92 -15.48 9.28
C PHE A 309 3.90 -16.39 8.53
N ASP A 310 3.42 -17.24 7.63
CA ASP A 310 4.28 -18.08 6.78
C ASP A 310 5.16 -17.23 5.85
N ALA A 311 4.61 -16.15 5.27
CA ALA A 311 5.40 -15.21 4.48
C ALA A 311 6.52 -14.55 5.31
N PHE A 312 6.24 -14.09 6.53
CA PHE A 312 7.25 -13.50 7.42
C PHE A 312 8.35 -14.49 7.84
N LYS A 313 8.06 -15.79 7.92
CA LYS A 313 9.09 -16.83 8.20
C LYS A 313 10.15 -16.93 7.09
N THR A 314 9.86 -16.42 5.89
CA THR A 314 10.78 -16.48 4.73
C THR A 314 11.82 -15.35 4.73
N MET A 315 11.75 -14.41 5.68
CA MET A 315 12.69 -13.29 5.74
C MET A 315 14.13 -13.78 5.92
N PRO A 316 15.11 -13.22 5.17
CA PRO A 316 16.49 -13.66 5.23
C PRO A 316 17.21 -13.22 6.52
N GLU A 317 18.03 -14.09 7.10
CA GLU A 317 18.97 -13.74 8.18
C GLU A 317 20.07 -12.76 7.70
N PRO A 318 20.76 -12.04 8.61
CA PRO A 318 20.59 -12.03 10.07
C PRO A 318 19.41 -11.15 10.52
N GLN A 319 18.87 -11.39 11.72
CA GLN A 319 17.72 -10.65 12.28
C GLN A 319 17.93 -9.13 12.36
N ASP A 320 19.15 -8.65 12.59
CA ASP A 320 19.50 -7.23 12.67
C ASP A 320 19.47 -6.49 11.33
N TYR A 321 19.21 -7.19 10.22
CA TYR A 321 19.04 -6.55 8.91
C TYR A 321 17.60 -6.09 8.71
N ARG A 322 17.42 -4.99 7.98
CA ARG A 322 16.11 -4.58 7.50
C ARG A 322 15.76 -5.39 6.27
N CYS A 323 14.60 -6.03 6.27
CA CYS A 323 14.06 -6.75 5.12
C CYS A 323 12.76 -6.09 4.69
N SER A 324 12.57 -5.88 3.38
CA SER A 324 11.29 -5.43 2.82
C SER A 324 10.99 -6.15 1.51
N VAL A 325 9.71 -6.38 1.23
CA VAL A 325 9.22 -6.84 -0.08
C VAL A 325 7.88 -6.17 -0.39
N TYR A 326 7.63 -5.87 -1.66
CA TYR A 326 6.36 -5.34 -2.13
C TYR A 326 5.58 -6.44 -2.84
N ILE A 327 4.34 -6.68 -2.41
CA ILE A 327 3.51 -7.79 -2.88
C ILE A 327 2.29 -7.24 -3.61
N VAL A 328 2.07 -7.73 -4.83
CA VAL A 328 0.93 -7.36 -5.67
C VAL A 328 0.05 -8.56 -6.05
N LYS A 329 0.51 -9.80 -5.89
CA LYS A 329 -0.31 -11.01 -6.20
C LYS A 329 -0.32 -11.98 -5.02
N SER A 330 -1.41 -12.74 -4.87
CA SER A 330 -1.56 -13.82 -3.88
C SER A 330 -0.45 -14.86 -4.05
N ASP A 331 -0.14 -15.27 -5.28
CA ASP A 331 0.92 -16.25 -5.55
C ASP A 331 2.30 -15.80 -5.09
N GLN A 332 2.59 -14.48 -5.14
CA GLN A 332 3.84 -13.93 -4.60
C GLN A 332 3.90 -14.05 -3.09
N LEU A 333 2.78 -13.82 -2.39
CA LEU A 333 2.70 -13.94 -0.94
C LEU A 333 2.88 -15.40 -0.50
N ILE A 334 2.17 -16.33 -1.16
CA ILE A 334 2.12 -17.74 -0.80
C ILE A 334 3.47 -18.43 -1.06
N ASN A 335 4.14 -18.08 -2.16
CA ASN A 335 5.39 -18.71 -2.58
C ASN A 335 6.62 -17.84 -2.31
N LEU A 336 6.52 -16.92 -1.35
CA LEU A 336 7.59 -15.99 -1.02
C LEU A 336 8.85 -16.73 -0.57
N LYS A 337 10.03 -16.29 -1.03
CA LYS A 337 11.32 -16.90 -0.69
C LYS A 337 12.30 -15.87 -0.15
N PRO A 338 13.37 -16.29 0.56
CA PRO A 338 14.39 -15.37 1.08
C PRO A 338 14.99 -14.44 0.02
N GLU A 339 15.19 -14.93 -1.20
CA GLU A 339 15.74 -14.15 -2.33
C GLU A 339 14.81 -13.04 -2.86
N ASP A 340 13.51 -13.09 -2.56
CA ASP A 340 12.54 -12.07 -2.97
C ASP A 340 12.60 -10.81 -2.08
N TRP A 341 13.18 -10.93 -0.88
CA TRP A 341 13.32 -9.84 0.06
C TRP A 341 14.52 -8.96 -0.26
N ILE A 342 14.33 -7.64 -0.24
CA ILE A 342 15.45 -6.71 -0.18
C ILE A 342 15.95 -6.68 1.25
N SER A 343 17.14 -7.24 1.48
CA SER A 343 17.82 -7.21 2.77
C SER A 343 18.94 -6.16 2.78
N ARG A 344 18.97 -5.30 3.79
CA ARG A 344 19.97 -4.23 3.96
C ARG A 344 20.48 -4.21 5.39
N SER A 345 21.80 -4.27 5.54
CA SER A 345 22.45 -3.85 6.78
C SER A 345 22.31 -2.34 6.91
N SER A 346 21.69 -1.89 7.99
CA SER A 346 21.57 -0.46 8.26
C SER A 346 21.74 -0.26 9.77
N PRO A 347 22.98 -0.12 10.26
CA PRO A 347 23.21 0.17 11.67
C PRO A 347 22.54 1.49 12.07
N LYS A 348 22.43 1.71 13.38
CA LYS A 348 21.96 2.99 13.93
C LYS A 348 22.79 4.13 13.34
N ALA A 349 22.12 5.09 12.72
CA ALA A 349 22.78 6.22 12.10
C ALA A 349 22.95 7.34 13.14
N GLU A 350 24.19 7.65 13.49
CA GLU A 350 24.52 8.86 14.24
C GLU A 350 24.71 10.01 13.25
N PHE A 351 23.81 10.99 13.31
CA PHE A 351 23.90 12.18 12.49
C PHE A 351 24.66 13.30 13.24
N PRO A 352 25.44 14.14 12.54
CA PRO A 352 26.04 15.32 13.14
C PRO A 352 24.99 16.20 13.85
N GLN A 353 25.35 16.72 15.02
CA GLN A 353 24.45 17.56 15.81
C GLN A 353 24.29 18.97 15.22
N ASP A 354 25.24 19.43 14.40
CA ASP A 354 25.15 20.69 13.69
C ASP A 354 23.93 20.71 12.74
N PRO A 355 22.93 21.58 12.98
CA PRO A 355 21.68 21.59 12.22
C PRO A 355 21.84 22.06 10.77
N PHE A 356 22.88 22.84 10.43
CA PHE A 356 23.05 23.42 9.09
C PHE A 356 24.12 22.71 8.24
N SER A 357 24.57 21.54 8.69
CA SER A 357 25.64 20.81 8.01
C SER A 357 25.16 20.15 6.72
N SER A 358 25.72 20.54 5.57
CA SER A 358 25.52 19.84 4.29
C SER A 358 25.91 18.35 4.38
N ARG A 359 26.89 18.03 5.24
CA ARG A 359 27.27 16.65 5.57
C ARG A 359 26.13 15.87 6.22
N LYS A 360 25.37 16.50 7.12
CA LYS A 360 24.19 15.87 7.75
C LYS A 360 23.14 15.54 6.70
N ALA A 361 22.81 16.48 5.83
CA ALA A 361 21.85 16.25 4.74
C ALA A 361 22.29 15.07 3.83
N LEU A 362 23.57 15.01 3.46
CA LEU A 362 24.11 13.90 2.67
C LEU A 362 24.01 12.55 3.41
N MET A 363 24.33 12.52 4.70
CA MET A 363 24.23 11.30 5.52
C MET A 363 22.78 10.83 5.67
N VAL A 364 21.82 11.75 5.86
CA VAL A 364 20.39 11.43 5.91
C VAL A 364 19.92 10.83 4.58
N ASN A 365 20.29 11.43 3.45
CA ASN A 365 19.94 10.89 2.14
C ASN A 365 20.50 9.48 1.92
N ARG A 366 21.76 9.24 2.28
CA ARG A 366 22.36 7.90 2.21
C ARG A 366 21.65 6.89 3.12
N TYR A 367 21.23 7.32 4.31
CA TYR A 367 20.48 6.45 5.22
C TYR A 367 19.12 6.07 4.64
N ILE A 368 18.41 7.03 4.04
CA ILE A 368 17.15 6.82 3.33
C ILE A 368 17.33 5.84 2.18
N GLU A 369 18.31 6.07 1.30
CA GLU A 369 18.61 5.21 0.16
C GLU A 369 19.01 3.78 0.57
N ASN A 370 19.57 3.61 1.76
CA ASN A 370 19.95 2.32 2.31
C ASN A 370 18.80 1.58 3.03
N GLN A 371 17.61 2.17 3.17
CA GLN A 371 16.45 1.46 3.71
C GLN A 371 15.98 0.38 2.73
N SER A 372 15.62 -0.81 3.22
CA SER A 372 15.16 -1.90 2.35
C SER A 372 13.85 -1.60 1.61
N ALA A 373 12.98 -0.75 2.17
CA ALA A 373 11.74 -0.32 1.52
C ALA A 373 11.97 0.72 0.41
N TYR A 374 13.09 1.45 0.43
CA TYR A 374 13.34 2.59 -0.45
C TYR A 374 13.23 2.26 -1.95
N PRO A 375 13.79 1.15 -2.47
CA PRO A 375 13.67 0.81 -3.89
C PRO A 375 12.22 0.66 -4.38
N PHE A 376 11.33 0.13 -3.53
CA PHE A 376 9.90 -0.01 -3.87
C PHE A 376 9.19 1.34 -3.86
N LEU A 377 9.41 2.14 -2.81
CA LEU A 377 8.82 3.49 -2.73
C LEU A 377 9.31 4.35 -3.91
N LYS A 378 10.60 4.27 -4.23
CA LYS A 378 11.19 4.97 -5.36
C LYS A 378 10.67 4.46 -6.70
N GLY A 379 10.48 3.15 -6.84
CA GLY A 379 9.87 2.54 -8.02
C GLY A 379 8.43 3.00 -8.24
N ILE A 380 7.65 3.13 -7.16
CA ILE A 380 6.30 3.71 -7.24
C ILE A 380 6.35 5.17 -7.68
N GLU A 381 7.19 6.01 -7.05
CA GLU A 381 7.34 7.42 -7.39
C GLU A 381 7.72 7.65 -8.86
N ASN A 382 8.60 6.80 -9.39
CA ASN A 382 9.08 6.89 -10.78
C ASN A 382 8.10 6.29 -11.80
N GLY A 383 7.04 5.59 -11.36
CA GLY A 383 6.13 4.86 -12.24
C GLY A 383 6.65 3.50 -12.72
N ASP A 384 7.73 3.00 -12.11
CA ASP A 384 8.25 1.64 -12.35
C ASP A 384 7.35 0.56 -11.72
N ILE A 385 6.61 0.93 -10.66
CA ILE A 385 5.56 0.15 -10.01
C ILE A 385 4.24 0.93 -10.11
N THR A 386 3.28 0.37 -10.83
CA THR A 386 1.98 0.99 -11.12
C THR A 386 0.81 0.20 -10.56
N SER A 387 0.99 -1.10 -10.36
CA SER A 387 0.02 -1.97 -9.70
C SER A 387 -0.07 -1.66 -8.20
N GLN A 388 -1.29 -1.58 -7.69
CA GLN A 388 -1.52 -1.42 -6.25
C GLN A 388 -1.24 -2.74 -5.51
N GLY A 389 -0.75 -2.62 -4.28
CA GLY A 389 -0.25 -3.73 -3.47
C GLY A 389 0.15 -3.29 -2.07
N ILE A 390 0.82 -4.18 -1.34
CA ILE A 390 1.19 -3.99 0.06
C ILE A 390 2.70 -4.11 0.26
N LEU A 391 3.21 -3.51 1.33
CA LEU A 391 4.60 -3.61 1.73
C LEU A 391 4.70 -4.49 2.98
N LEU A 392 5.55 -5.51 2.94
CA LEU A 392 5.91 -6.32 4.09
C LEU A 392 7.31 -5.90 4.53
N THR A 393 7.49 -5.60 5.82
CA THR A 393 8.77 -5.15 6.37
C THR A 393 9.10 -5.85 7.68
N ARG A 394 10.35 -6.23 7.93
CA ARG A 394 10.72 -6.82 9.24
C ARG A 394 10.41 -5.86 10.39
N TYR A 395 10.87 -4.62 10.24
CA TYR A 395 10.68 -3.55 11.20
C TYR A 395 9.68 -2.52 10.67
N PHE A 396 8.98 -1.80 11.55
CA PHE A 396 8.21 -0.63 11.15
C PHE A 396 9.10 0.33 10.32
N PRO A 397 8.60 0.88 9.19
CA PRO A 397 9.39 1.77 8.35
C PRO A 397 9.98 2.96 9.11
N SER A 398 11.23 3.31 8.78
CA SER A 398 11.90 4.45 9.43
C SER A 398 11.11 5.75 9.22
N PRO A 399 10.96 6.60 10.25
CA PRO A 399 10.40 7.95 10.13
C PRO A 399 11.08 8.82 9.06
N LEU A 400 12.35 8.56 8.74
CA LEU A 400 13.06 9.28 7.67
C LEU A 400 12.52 8.96 6.25
N LEU A 401 11.75 7.87 6.09
CA LEU A 401 11.04 7.57 4.84
C LEU A 401 9.72 8.33 4.71
N LYS A 402 9.29 9.10 5.71
CA LYS A 402 8.00 9.81 5.75
C LYS A 402 7.67 10.51 4.43
N ARG A 403 8.61 11.30 3.88
CA ARG A 403 8.44 12.03 2.61
C ARG A 403 8.04 11.11 1.45
N SER A 404 8.65 9.93 1.36
CA SER A 404 8.38 8.99 0.26
C SER A 404 7.07 8.25 0.52
N LEU A 405 6.84 7.81 1.76
CA LEU A 405 5.65 7.05 2.17
C LEU A 405 4.34 7.82 1.98
N ILE A 406 4.34 9.13 2.26
CA ILE A 406 3.13 9.97 2.13
C ILE A 406 3.06 10.75 0.81
N SER A 407 3.95 10.44 -0.15
CA SER A 407 3.87 11.04 -1.48
C SER A 407 2.56 10.65 -2.18
N GLU A 408 2.04 11.53 -3.05
CA GLU A 408 0.76 11.30 -3.73
C GLU A 408 0.74 9.95 -4.49
N THR A 409 1.82 9.63 -5.21
CA THR A 409 1.92 8.38 -5.97
C THR A 409 1.95 7.16 -5.05
N VAL A 410 2.69 7.23 -3.94
CA VAL A 410 2.74 6.12 -2.98
C VAL A 410 1.40 5.94 -2.29
N GLN A 411 0.72 7.00 -1.87
CA GLN A 411 -0.62 6.93 -1.29
C GLN A 411 -1.64 6.23 -2.21
N ARG A 412 -1.54 6.48 -3.52
CA ARG A 412 -2.40 5.85 -4.52
C ARG A 412 -2.07 4.38 -4.76
N THR A 413 -0.82 3.95 -4.55
CA THR A 413 -0.34 2.62 -4.94
C THR A 413 -0.15 1.66 -3.75
N LEU A 414 0.34 2.15 -2.62
CA LEU A 414 0.54 1.39 -1.39
C LEU A 414 -0.77 1.29 -0.60
N LYS A 415 -1.27 0.07 -0.39
CA LYS A 415 -2.57 -0.22 0.25
C LYS A 415 -2.48 -0.89 1.60
N GLY A 416 -1.27 -1.11 2.11
CA GLY A 416 -1.04 -1.61 3.45
C GLY A 416 0.45 -1.75 3.74
N ILE A 417 0.83 -1.49 4.97
CA ILE A 417 2.17 -1.79 5.50
C ILE A 417 2.00 -2.85 6.58
N TYR A 418 2.65 -4.00 6.41
CA TYR A 418 2.65 -5.08 7.38
C TYR A 418 4.06 -5.20 7.94
N PHE A 419 4.20 -5.18 9.27
CA PHE A 419 5.50 -5.32 9.92
C PHE A 419 5.45 -6.28 11.10
N GLN A 420 6.61 -6.86 11.46
CA GLN A 420 6.70 -7.82 12.57
C GLN A 420 7.23 -7.19 13.87
N ILE A 421 8.19 -6.27 13.77
CA ILE A 421 8.86 -5.66 14.93
C ILE A 421 8.65 -4.13 14.93
N PRO A 422 8.04 -3.54 15.98
CA PRO A 422 7.75 -2.10 16.09
C PRO A 422 8.92 -1.16 15.85
N SER A 423 10.13 -1.54 16.26
CA SER A 423 11.30 -0.70 16.11
C SER A 423 12.56 -1.53 16.00
N MET A 424 13.46 -1.15 15.10
CA MET A 424 14.78 -1.79 15.06
C MET A 424 15.64 -1.44 16.28
N GLU A 425 15.50 -0.23 16.81
CA GLU A 425 16.33 0.24 17.94
C GLU A 425 15.71 -0.12 19.29
N ASN A 426 14.38 -0.17 19.34
CA ASN A 426 13.62 -0.33 20.57
C ASN A 426 12.85 -1.66 20.65
N GLY A 427 13.02 -2.56 19.69
CA GLY A 427 12.35 -3.85 19.66
C GLY A 427 10.84 -3.68 19.57
N ASP A 428 10.13 -4.11 20.60
CA ASP A 428 8.66 -4.08 20.65
C ASP A 428 8.06 -2.72 21.01
N TYR A 429 8.87 -1.69 21.15
CA TYR A 429 8.45 -0.37 21.62
C TYR A 429 8.68 0.72 20.59
N PHE A 430 7.64 1.52 20.32
CA PHE A 430 7.75 2.64 19.40
C PHE A 430 8.46 3.84 20.05
N SER A 431 9.30 4.52 19.27
CA SER A 431 9.78 5.86 19.60
C SER A 431 8.66 6.90 19.40
N HIS A 432 8.92 8.16 19.78
CA HIS A 432 7.99 9.25 19.47
C HIS A 432 7.84 9.47 17.96
N GLU A 433 8.95 9.45 17.22
CA GLU A 433 8.97 9.64 15.78
C GLU A 433 8.22 8.53 15.04
N ASP A 434 8.32 7.27 15.51
CA ASP A 434 7.56 6.15 14.93
C ASP A 434 6.05 6.36 15.11
N ARG A 435 5.62 6.78 16.30
CA ARG A 435 4.19 7.07 16.57
C ARG A 435 3.68 8.26 15.78
N SER A 436 4.50 9.29 15.61
CA SER A 436 4.17 10.41 14.73
C SER A 436 3.95 9.93 13.29
N LEU A 437 4.83 9.07 12.77
CA LEU A 437 4.67 8.47 11.45
C LEU A 437 3.40 7.60 11.35
N LEU A 438 3.04 6.82 12.37
CA LEU A 438 1.79 6.05 12.39
C LEU A 438 0.56 6.95 12.21
N THR A 439 0.51 8.06 12.95
CA THR A 439 -0.56 9.06 12.83
C THR A 439 -0.59 9.68 11.44
N ASP A 440 0.57 10.01 10.86
CA ASP A 440 0.63 10.56 9.50
C ASP A 440 0.16 9.57 8.44
N LEU A 441 0.60 8.31 8.51
CA LEU A 441 0.18 7.24 7.59
C LEU A 441 -1.33 7.04 7.65
N SER A 442 -1.91 7.01 8.86
CA SER A 442 -3.36 6.91 9.04
C SER A 442 -4.11 8.10 8.43
N LYS A 443 -3.63 9.34 8.64
CA LYS A 443 -4.23 10.55 8.03
C LYS A 443 -4.18 10.53 6.50
N HIS A 444 -3.18 9.86 5.92
CA HIS A 444 -3.04 9.68 4.47
C HIS A 444 -3.70 8.37 3.97
N SER A 445 -4.55 7.71 4.76
CA SER A 445 -5.26 6.48 4.36
C SER A 445 -4.33 5.33 3.95
N ILE A 446 -3.15 5.24 4.56
CA ILE A 446 -2.24 4.09 4.43
C ILE A 446 -2.39 3.25 5.70
N PRO A 447 -3.11 2.12 5.65
CA PRO A 447 -3.32 1.29 6.82
C PRO A 447 -2.03 0.55 7.18
N VAL A 448 -1.79 0.43 8.48
CA VAL A 448 -0.59 -0.19 9.06
C VAL A 448 -1.00 -1.34 9.95
N TYR A 449 -0.32 -2.48 9.79
CA TYR A 449 -0.61 -3.72 10.46
C TYR A 449 0.65 -4.26 11.16
N TRP A 450 0.50 -4.62 12.42
CA TRP A 450 1.48 -5.37 13.19
C TRP A 450 1.11 -6.84 13.15
N VAL A 451 1.98 -7.64 12.56
CA VAL A 451 1.93 -9.11 12.56
C VAL A 451 2.64 -9.59 13.82
N ASP A 452 1.89 -9.64 14.92
CA ASP A 452 2.44 -9.88 16.25
C ASP A 452 2.67 -11.39 16.49
N ALA A 453 3.93 -11.79 16.33
CA ALA A 453 4.35 -13.18 16.52
C ALA A 453 4.19 -13.70 17.96
N LYS A 454 4.03 -12.82 18.96
CA LYS A 454 3.82 -13.24 20.36
C LYS A 454 2.40 -13.69 20.61
N THR A 455 1.44 -13.01 19.99
CA THR A 455 0.00 -13.28 20.17
C THR A 455 -0.61 -14.10 19.02
N ASP A 456 0.14 -14.28 17.92
CA ASP A 456 -0.33 -14.88 16.67
C ASP A 456 -1.52 -14.12 16.05
N LEU A 457 -1.55 -12.80 16.30
CA LEU A 457 -2.60 -11.90 15.83
C LEU A 457 -2.07 -10.90 14.81
N ILE A 458 -2.95 -10.51 13.89
CA ILE A 458 -2.75 -9.34 13.03
C ILE A 458 -3.51 -8.18 13.67
N LEU A 459 -2.78 -7.14 14.04
CA LEU A 459 -3.31 -5.94 14.66
C LEU A 459 -3.21 -4.76 13.70
N GLN A 460 -4.29 -4.02 13.49
CA GLN A 460 -4.29 -2.79 12.71
C GLN A 460 -4.08 -1.58 13.62
N TYR A 461 -3.25 -0.62 13.22
CA TYR A 461 -3.20 0.67 13.89
C TYR A 461 -4.49 1.44 13.62
N VAL A 462 -5.22 1.79 14.69
CA VAL A 462 -6.49 2.50 14.64
C VAL A 462 -6.39 3.76 15.51
N PRO A 463 -6.50 4.97 14.92
CA PRO A 463 -6.58 6.20 15.71
C PRO A 463 -7.90 6.23 16.50
N LYS A 464 -7.87 6.74 17.73
CA LYS A 464 -9.11 6.99 18.47
C LYS A 464 -9.77 8.26 17.91
N PRO A 465 -11.08 8.26 17.56
CA PRO A 465 -11.74 9.43 17.00
C PRO A 465 -11.56 10.69 17.86
N GLY A 466 -11.20 11.80 17.21
CA GLY A 466 -10.98 13.08 17.88
C GLY A 466 -9.72 13.17 18.75
N LYS A 467 -8.82 12.18 18.69
CA LYS A 467 -7.55 12.14 19.43
C LYS A 467 -6.37 12.04 18.47
N ASP A 468 -5.21 12.55 18.90
CA ASP A 468 -3.94 12.49 18.14
C ASP A 468 -3.13 11.21 18.44
N SER A 469 -3.79 10.14 18.86
CA SER A 469 -3.18 8.86 19.24
C SER A 469 -4.14 7.70 18.99
N GLY A 470 -3.62 6.47 19.02
CA GLY A 470 -4.35 5.25 18.67
C GLY A 470 -3.70 4.01 19.24
N MET A 471 -4.24 2.84 18.89
CA MET A 471 -3.72 1.55 19.32
C MET A 471 -3.67 0.57 18.14
N PHE A 472 -2.83 -0.45 18.25
CA PHE A 472 -2.91 -1.64 17.42
C PHE A 472 -4.04 -2.53 17.95
N VAL A 473 -5.05 -2.78 17.11
CA VAL A 473 -6.31 -3.46 17.46
C VAL A 473 -6.50 -4.68 16.56
N PRO A 474 -6.95 -5.84 17.07
CA PRO A 474 -7.28 -6.99 16.23
C PRO A 474 -8.31 -6.62 15.15
N LEU A 475 -8.16 -7.19 13.95
CA LEU A 475 -8.98 -6.82 12.78
C LEU A 475 -10.50 -6.91 13.05
N ASN A 476 -10.93 -7.93 13.77
CA ASN A 476 -12.34 -8.16 14.15
C ASN A 476 -12.87 -7.19 15.23
N HIS A 477 -12.01 -6.41 15.88
CA HIS A 477 -12.35 -5.48 16.96
C HIS A 477 -12.17 -4.00 16.59
N VAL A 478 -11.78 -3.67 15.35
CA VAL A 478 -11.57 -2.28 14.89
C VAL A 478 -12.81 -1.42 15.13
N LYS A 479 -14.00 -1.89 14.70
CA LYS A 479 -15.27 -1.17 14.91
C LYS A 479 -15.59 -1.00 16.39
N THR A 480 -15.38 -2.05 17.19
CA THR A 480 -15.55 -2.01 18.65
C THR A 480 -14.70 -0.91 19.27
N PHE A 481 -13.40 -0.86 18.97
CA PHE A 481 -12.48 0.13 19.54
C PHE A 481 -12.87 1.58 19.21
N ILE A 482 -13.24 1.84 17.95
CA ILE A 482 -13.65 3.17 17.48
C ILE A 482 -14.86 3.66 18.27
N GLN A 483 -15.88 2.82 18.38
CA GLN A 483 -17.18 3.16 18.97
C GLN A 483 -17.22 3.04 20.49
N ALA A 484 -16.25 2.35 21.10
CA ALA A 484 -16.32 2.02 22.51
C ALA A 484 -16.24 3.23 23.43
N THR A 485 -17.00 3.14 24.52
CA THR A 485 -16.76 3.89 25.75
C THR A 485 -15.58 3.26 26.49
N MET A 486 -14.61 4.11 26.83
CA MET A 486 -13.32 3.70 27.37
C MET A 486 -13.38 3.68 28.90
N VAL A 487 -13.44 2.48 29.49
CA VAL A 487 -13.33 2.27 30.93
C VAL A 487 -11.87 2.10 31.28
N GLY A 488 -11.37 2.80 32.30
CA GLY A 488 -9.97 2.71 32.70
C GLY A 488 -9.80 2.13 34.07
N VAL A 489 -8.79 1.29 34.26
CA VAL A 489 -8.44 0.74 35.58
C VAL A 489 -7.00 1.12 35.92
N TYR A 490 -6.87 1.92 36.98
CA TYR A 490 -5.59 2.31 37.57
C TYR A 490 -5.42 1.69 38.95
N GLY A 491 -4.22 1.23 39.27
CA GLY A 491 -3.92 0.69 40.59
C GLY A 491 -2.49 0.20 40.72
N SER A 492 -2.20 -0.47 41.84
CA SER A 492 -0.90 -1.05 42.12
C SER A 492 -0.51 -2.11 41.08
N ASN A 493 0.76 -2.09 40.67
CA ASN A 493 1.37 -3.18 39.91
C ASN A 493 1.83 -4.34 40.83
N LEU A 494 1.87 -4.14 42.15
CA LEU A 494 2.36 -5.11 43.13
C LEU A 494 1.23 -5.87 43.85
N LEU A 495 0.02 -5.32 43.83
CA LEU A 495 -1.12 -5.85 44.56
C LEU A 495 -2.23 -6.13 43.56
N GLU A 496 -2.83 -7.31 43.62
CA GLU A 496 -4.06 -7.63 42.89
C GLU A 496 -5.30 -7.26 43.71
N GLY A 497 -5.18 -7.34 45.04
CA GLY A 497 -6.29 -7.13 45.97
C GLY A 497 -7.35 -8.24 45.86
N ASN A 498 -8.52 -8.00 46.44
CA ASN A 498 -9.71 -8.85 46.36
C ASN A 498 -10.79 -8.23 45.45
N PHE A 499 -10.37 -7.45 44.46
CA PHE A 499 -11.25 -6.61 43.66
C PHE A 499 -11.85 -7.29 42.43
N GLU A 500 -11.32 -8.44 41.99
CA GLU A 500 -11.76 -9.10 40.74
C GLU A 500 -13.29 -9.29 40.68
N ASN A 501 -13.89 -9.81 41.75
CA ASN A 501 -15.34 -10.04 41.81
C ASN A 501 -16.15 -8.74 41.76
N GLU A 502 -15.68 -7.69 42.43
CA GLU A 502 -16.35 -6.40 42.45
C GLU A 502 -16.24 -5.71 41.08
N LEU A 503 -15.08 -5.78 40.41
CA LEU A 503 -14.94 -5.28 39.04
C LEU A 503 -15.84 -6.05 38.08
N LEU A 504 -15.87 -7.38 38.19
CA LEU A 504 -16.73 -8.23 37.37
C LEU A 504 -18.20 -7.84 37.51
N ASN A 505 -18.67 -7.67 38.74
CA ASN A 505 -20.05 -7.26 39.01
C ASN A 505 -20.34 -5.84 38.52
N LEU A 506 -19.40 -4.90 38.68
CA LEU A 506 -19.54 -3.51 38.21
C LEU A 506 -19.64 -3.45 36.69
N LEU A 507 -18.73 -4.12 35.97
CA LEU A 507 -18.74 -4.11 34.51
C LEU A 507 -19.92 -4.89 33.93
N ARG A 508 -20.34 -6.00 34.57
CA ARG A 508 -21.56 -6.72 34.20
C ARG A 508 -22.79 -5.82 34.35
N GLY A 509 -22.91 -5.11 35.47
CA GLY A 509 -24.01 -4.18 35.68
C GLY A 509 -24.03 -3.04 34.64
N LEU A 510 -22.86 -2.51 34.24
CA LEU A 510 -22.78 -1.54 33.13
C LEU A 510 -23.26 -2.12 31.79
N ILE A 511 -22.93 -3.38 31.50
CA ILE A 511 -23.43 -4.07 30.31
C ILE A 511 -24.96 -4.22 30.38
N GLU A 512 -25.50 -4.58 31.53
CA GLU A 512 -26.96 -4.73 31.72
C GLU A 512 -27.69 -3.37 31.58
N MET A 513 -27.14 -2.30 32.15
CA MET A 513 -27.70 -0.94 32.04
C MET A 513 -27.79 -0.46 30.59
N ARG A 514 -26.77 -0.78 29.79
CA ARG A 514 -26.65 -0.38 28.38
C ARG A 514 -27.88 -0.71 27.55
N ASP A 515 -28.54 -1.83 27.83
CA ASP A 515 -29.67 -2.32 27.02
C ASP A 515 -30.92 -1.43 27.16
N SER A 516 -30.98 -0.57 28.18
CA SER A 516 -32.13 0.30 28.49
C SER A 516 -31.84 1.80 28.42
N LEU A 517 -30.57 2.20 28.30
CA LEU A 517 -30.15 3.60 28.34
C LEU A 517 -29.99 4.22 26.94
N GLN A 518 -30.22 5.52 26.86
CA GLN A 518 -30.02 6.33 25.66
C GLN A 518 -29.04 7.47 25.95
N HIS A 519 -27.84 7.11 26.40
CA HIS A 519 -26.78 8.06 26.70
C HIS A 519 -25.63 7.95 25.66
N PRO A 520 -24.94 9.05 25.27
CA PRO A 520 -23.84 8.99 24.30
C PRO A 520 -22.68 8.05 24.67
N LEU A 521 -22.46 7.83 25.97
CA LEU A 521 -21.45 6.91 26.52
C LEU A 521 -22.00 5.53 26.92
N LEU A 522 -23.32 5.31 26.82
CA LEU A 522 -23.91 4.03 27.18
C LEU A 522 -25.30 3.88 26.56
N ASN A 523 -25.38 3.08 25.49
CA ASN A 523 -26.59 2.72 24.78
C ASN A 523 -26.35 1.39 24.04
N PRO A 524 -27.40 0.72 23.49
CA PRO A 524 -27.26 -0.60 22.89
C PRO A 524 -26.21 -0.72 21.78
N ASP A 525 -25.92 0.37 21.06
CA ASP A 525 -24.96 0.42 19.96
C ASP A 525 -23.53 0.84 20.39
N THR A 526 -23.33 1.14 21.67
CA THR A 526 -22.05 1.61 22.22
C THR A 526 -21.36 0.49 23.00
N PRO A 527 -20.33 -0.16 22.45
CA PRO A 527 -19.60 -1.20 23.16
C PRO A 527 -18.74 -0.60 24.29
N LEU A 528 -18.23 -1.47 25.16
CA LEU A 528 -17.23 -1.10 26.16
C LEU A 528 -15.85 -1.59 25.70
N ALA A 529 -14.81 -0.82 26.05
CA ALA A 529 -13.42 -1.25 26.00
C ALA A 529 -12.76 -0.89 27.33
N LEU A 530 -11.91 -1.77 27.85
CA LEU A 530 -11.20 -1.56 29.10
C LEU A 530 -9.72 -1.32 28.85
N VAL A 531 -9.18 -0.21 29.34
CA VAL A 531 -7.78 0.19 29.15
C VAL A 531 -7.01 0.15 30.47
N THR A 532 -5.83 -0.44 30.44
CA THR A 532 -4.89 -0.45 31.57
C THR A 532 -3.47 -0.07 31.13
N GLY A 533 -2.53 -0.08 32.08
CA GLY A 533 -1.10 0.06 31.77
C GLY A 533 -0.41 -1.22 31.29
N GLY A 534 -1.13 -2.34 31.21
CA GLY A 534 -0.66 -3.62 30.70
C GLY A 534 0.26 -4.44 31.61
N GLY A 535 0.64 -3.91 32.77
CA GLY A 535 1.49 -4.61 33.74
C GLY A 535 0.73 -5.62 34.63
N PRO A 536 1.42 -6.20 35.63
CA PRO A 536 0.83 -7.12 36.61
C PRO A 536 -0.05 -6.39 37.65
N GLY A 537 -0.54 -7.12 38.66
CA GLY A 537 -1.36 -6.57 39.74
C GLY A 537 -2.77 -6.19 39.27
N VAL A 538 -3.28 -5.06 39.76
CA VAL A 538 -4.62 -4.55 39.42
C VAL A 538 -4.85 -4.45 37.91
N MET A 539 -3.83 -4.06 37.14
CA MET A 539 -3.94 -3.93 35.69
C MET A 539 -4.25 -5.27 35.01
N SER A 540 -3.56 -6.34 35.40
CA SER A 540 -3.80 -7.70 34.91
C SER A 540 -5.21 -8.19 35.28
N VAL A 541 -5.67 -7.93 36.51
CA VAL A 541 -7.04 -8.24 36.93
C VAL A 541 -8.07 -7.51 36.06
N GLY A 542 -7.84 -6.23 35.76
CA GLY A 542 -8.71 -5.46 34.86
C GLY A 542 -8.82 -6.08 33.47
N ASN A 543 -7.69 -6.39 32.84
CA ASN A 543 -7.67 -7.02 31.51
C ASN A 543 -8.31 -8.43 31.53
N LYS A 544 -8.06 -9.23 32.58
CA LYS A 544 -8.68 -10.54 32.77
C LYS A 544 -10.20 -10.44 32.86
N VAL A 545 -10.74 -9.55 33.69
CA VAL A 545 -12.19 -9.36 33.82
C VAL A 545 -12.80 -8.89 32.50
N ALA A 546 -12.14 -7.97 31.78
CA ALA A 546 -12.60 -7.52 30.47
C ALA A 546 -12.76 -8.69 29.49
N THR A 547 -11.74 -9.55 29.37
CA THR A 547 -11.80 -10.73 28.48
C THR A 547 -12.89 -11.71 28.89
N GLN A 548 -13.10 -11.95 30.20
CA GLN A 548 -14.20 -12.81 30.71
C GLN A 548 -15.60 -12.31 30.33
N LEU A 549 -15.76 -10.99 30.20
CA LEU A 549 -17.03 -10.35 29.84
C LEU A 549 -17.15 -10.02 28.34
N ASN A 550 -16.21 -10.46 27.50
CA ASN A 550 -16.13 -10.09 26.09
C ASN A 550 -16.06 -8.56 25.85
N ILE A 551 -15.48 -7.83 26.79
CA ILE A 551 -15.11 -6.43 26.64
C ILE A 551 -13.72 -6.38 25.99
N LEU A 552 -13.52 -5.50 25.00
CA LEU A 552 -12.22 -5.36 24.36
C LEU A 552 -11.16 -4.93 25.38
N SER A 553 -10.13 -5.76 25.55
CA SER A 553 -9.07 -5.55 26.52
C SER A 553 -7.88 -4.81 25.89
N CYS A 554 -7.62 -3.59 26.35
CA CYS A 554 -6.64 -2.66 25.82
C CYS A 554 -5.51 -2.36 26.82
N ALA A 555 -4.31 -2.02 26.32
CA ALA A 555 -3.21 -1.54 27.16
C ALA A 555 -2.28 -0.52 26.49
N ASN A 556 -1.82 0.45 27.28
CA ASN A 556 -0.68 1.31 26.93
C ASN A 556 0.56 0.87 27.71
N ILE A 557 1.54 0.30 27.02
CA ILE A 557 2.67 -0.45 27.59
C ILE A 557 3.96 0.34 27.46
N VAL A 558 4.78 0.40 28.52
CA VAL A 558 6.08 1.08 28.53
C VAL A 558 7.21 0.09 28.72
N ASP A 559 8.32 0.31 28.03
CA ASP A 559 9.56 -0.46 28.19
C ASP A 559 10.27 -0.13 29.50
N PHE A 560 10.08 -0.93 30.55
CA PHE A 560 10.84 -0.78 31.80
C PHE A 560 12.20 -1.51 31.78
N SER A 561 12.49 -2.33 30.76
CA SER A 561 13.71 -3.15 30.69
C SER A 561 14.98 -2.32 30.49
N LYS A 562 14.87 -1.16 29.82
CA LYS A 562 15.99 -0.23 29.54
C LYS A 562 16.33 0.73 30.69
N SER A 563 15.82 0.48 31.90
CA SER A 563 16.18 1.25 33.09
C SER A 563 17.68 1.13 33.38
N HIS A 564 18.38 2.27 33.48
CA HIS A 564 19.80 2.34 33.83
C HIS A 564 20.07 2.00 35.31
N ARG A 565 19.03 1.73 36.10
CA ARG A 565 19.14 1.36 37.51
C ARG A 565 18.76 -0.10 37.68
N VAL A 566 19.77 -0.97 37.67
CA VAL A 566 19.65 -2.38 38.00
C VAL A 566 19.01 -2.52 39.40
N GLY A 567 17.87 -3.21 39.49
CA GLY A 567 17.26 -3.62 40.76
C GLY A 567 16.22 -2.70 41.41
N VAL A 568 15.89 -1.52 40.85
CA VAL A 568 14.91 -0.59 41.45
C VAL A 568 13.51 -0.67 40.78
N LEU A 569 13.45 -1.10 39.53
CA LEU A 569 12.20 -1.30 38.81
C LEU A 569 11.96 -2.79 38.65
N HIS A 570 10.88 -3.32 39.24
CA HIS A 570 10.38 -4.64 38.90
C HIS A 570 10.03 -4.63 37.42
N GLU A 571 10.71 -5.46 36.63
CA GLU A 571 10.39 -5.64 35.21
C GLU A 571 8.90 -5.99 35.09
N GLN A 572 8.15 -5.17 34.36
CA GLN A 572 6.72 -5.39 34.15
C GLN A 572 6.56 -6.10 32.81
N HIS A 573 6.32 -7.40 32.84
CA HIS A 573 5.93 -8.13 31.65
C HIS A 573 4.48 -7.78 31.26
N GLU A 574 4.23 -7.73 29.95
CA GLU A 574 2.89 -7.63 29.37
C GLU A 574 2.02 -8.78 29.90
N ASN A 575 0.82 -8.47 30.42
CA ASN A 575 -0.09 -9.50 30.90
C ASN A 575 -0.80 -10.23 29.73
N PRO A 576 -1.16 -11.52 29.87
CA PRO A 576 -1.63 -12.35 28.76
C PRO A 576 -3.05 -12.05 28.29
N TYR A 577 -3.76 -11.12 28.94
CA TYR A 577 -5.17 -10.82 28.65
C TYR A 577 -5.34 -9.60 27.74
N ILE A 578 -4.25 -9.01 27.25
CA ILE A 578 -4.26 -7.84 26.37
C ILE A 578 -4.57 -8.29 24.94
N GLN A 579 -5.52 -7.60 24.30
CA GLN A 579 -5.91 -7.88 22.91
C GLN A 579 -5.50 -6.73 21.98
N ALA A 580 -5.66 -5.49 22.44
CA ALA A 580 -5.25 -4.28 21.72
C ALA A 580 -4.19 -3.52 22.52
N LYS A 581 -3.19 -2.95 21.85
CA LYS A 581 -2.06 -2.31 22.54
C LYS A 581 -1.43 -1.15 21.80
N MET A 582 -0.84 -0.25 22.58
CA MET A 582 0.15 0.70 22.10
C MET A 582 1.40 0.62 22.98
N THR A 583 2.58 0.66 22.37
CA THR A 583 3.86 0.50 23.08
C THR A 583 4.69 1.77 23.00
N TYR A 584 5.43 2.06 24.08
CA TYR A 584 6.17 3.31 24.27
C TYR A 584 7.57 3.02 24.82
N SER A 585 8.58 3.71 24.29
CA SER A 585 9.90 3.74 24.90
C SER A 585 9.88 4.42 26.28
N LEU A 586 10.84 4.06 27.15
CA LEU A 586 10.88 4.51 28.55
C LEU A 586 10.88 6.04 28.72
N ASP A 587 11.61 6.74 27.85
CA ASP A 587 11.73 8.21 27.82
C ASP A 587 10.41 8.91 27.45
N LYS A 588 9.41 8.14 27.02
CA LYS A 588 8.08 8.60 26.60
C LYS A 588 6.98 8.23 27.59
N LEU A 589 7.36 7.94 28.84
CA LEU A 589 6.44 7.66 29.94
C LEU A 589 5.29 8.67 30.01
N VAL A 590 5.60 9.98 30.09
CA VAL A 590 4.60 11.06 30.22
C VAL A 590 3.61 11.09 29.06
N GLU A 591 4.09 10.86 27.83
CA GLU A 591 3.23 10.78 26.64
C GLU A 591 2.26 9.60 26.77
N ARG A 592 2.72 8.44 27.25
CA ARG A 592 1.86 7.28 27.54
C ARG A 592 0.77 7.61 28.58
N GLN A 593 1.07 8.36 29.64
CA GLN A 593 0.03 8.79 30.60
C GLN A 593 -1.01 9.72 29.95
N ALA A 594 -0.57 10.58 29.03
CA ALA A 594 -1.47 11.46 28.30
C ALA A 594 -2.41 10.73 27.32
N GLU A 595 -2.11 9.50 26.93
CA GLU A 595 -2.78 8.79 25.83
C GLU A 595 -3.80 7.72 26.27
N PHE A 596 -4.22 7.71 27.54
CA PHE A 596 -5.25 6.78 28.04
C PHE A 596 -6.67 7.07 27.54
N HIS A 597 -7.03 8.34 27.34
CA HIS A 597 -8.32 8.82 26.80
C HIS A 597 -9.56 8.11 27.36
N LEU A 598 -9.69 8.10 28.69
CA LEU A 598 -10.77 7.40 29.39
C LEU A 598 -12.05 8.23 29.49
N ASP A 599 -13.19 7.55 29.38
CA ASP A 599 -14.52 8.09 29.65
C ASP A 599 -14.94 7.84 31.10
N LEU A 600 -14.66 6.63 31.62
CA LEU A 600 -15.04 6.18 32.96
C LEU A 600 -13.81 5.63 33.72
N PRO A 601 -13.02 6.49 34.39
CA PRO A 601 -11.84 6.05 35.13
C PRO A 601 -12.21 5.41 36.48
N ILE A 602 -11.51 4.33 36.83
CA ILE A 602 -11.61 3.61 38.09
C ILE A 602 -10.21 3.54 38.72
N PHE A 603 -10.08 4.10 39.91
CA PHE A 603 -8.87 4.10 40.70
C PHE A 603 -8.98 3.11 41.84
N LEU A 604 -7.97 2.26 41.96
CA LEU A 604 -7.76 1.34 43.08
C LEU A 604 -6.56 1.75 43.90
N LEU A 605 -6.37 1.05 45.01
CA LEU A 605 -5.18 1.21 45.84
C LEU A 605 -3.92 1.07 44.99
N GLY A 606 -3.06 2.08 45.08
CA GLY A 606 -1.87 2.19 44.24
C GLY A 606 -0.84 3.15 44.81
N GLY A 607 0.33 3.17 44.17
CA GLY A 607 1.46 4.02 44.54
C GLY A 607 1.59 5.25 43.62
N ILE A 608 2.83 5.73 43.46
CA ILE A 608 3.14 6.98 42.75
C ILE A 608 2.65 7.02 41.30
N GLY A 609 2.62 5.87 40.60
CA GLY A 609 2.10 5.80 39.23
C GLY A 609 0.60 6.09 39.19
N THR A 610 -0.16 5.50 40.12
CA THR A 610 -1.59 5.76 40.29
C THR A 610 -1.85 7.21 40.71
N ASP A 611 -0.97 7.80 41.53
CA ASP A 611 -1.09 9.19 41.99
C ASP A 611 -0.88 10.20 40.87
N PHE A 612 0.03 9.88 39.94
CA PHE A 612 0.24 10.70 38.77
C PHE A 612 -1.00 10.71 37.87
N GLU A 613 -1.58 9.54 37.60
CA GLU A 613 -2.82 9.42 36.83
C GLU A 613 -3.99 10.14 37.52
N TYR A 614 -4.12 10.02 38.84
CA TYR A 614 -5.15 10.71 39.62
C TYR A 614 -5.04 12.23 39.46
N THR A 615 -3.81 12.76 39.61
CA THR A 615 -3.56 14.20 39.49
C THR A 615 -3.75 14.69 38.05
N LEU A 616 -3.40 13.86 37.06
CA LEU A 616 -3.62 14.18 35.65
C LEU A 616 -5.12 14.29 35.35
N GLU A 617 -5.93 13.38 35.89
CA GLU A 617 -7.38 13.43 35.76
C GLU A 617 -7.98 14.69 36.44
N GLU A 618 -7.55 15.04 37.66
CA GLU A 618 -7.96 16.30 38.31
C GLU A 618 -7.68 17.52 37.43
N VAL A 619 -6.46 17.60 36.88
CA VAL A 619 -6.05 18.73 36.03
C VAL A 619 -6.86 18.78 34.74
N ARG A 620 -7.10 17.64 34.09
CA ARG A 620 -7.91 17.54 32.88
C ARG A 620 -9.33 18.05 33.09
N LYS A 621 -9.97 17.68 34.21
CA LYS A 621 -11.30 18.16 34.58
C LYS A 621 -11.28 19.66 34.87
N LYS A 622 -10.30 20.11 35.67
CA LYS A 622 -10.12 21.53 36.01
C LYS A 622 -10.05 22.43 34.77
N ILE A 623 -9.24 22.05 33.77
CA ILE A 623 -9.05 22.85 32.56
C ILE A 623 -10.15 22.62 31.51
N GLY A 624 -11.03 21.63 31.72
CA GLY A 624 -12.11 21.30 30.79
C GLY A 624 -11.64 20.63 29.50
N SER A 625 -10.47 19.97 29.51
CA SER A 625 -10.00 19.20 28.34
C SER A 625 -10.72 17.86 28.17
N VAL A 626 -11.44 17.43 29.20
CA VAL A 626 -12.34 16.27 29.20
C VAL A 626 -13.66 16.64 29.91
N PRO A 627 -14.78 15.96 29.57
CA PRO A 627 -16.05 16.12 30.29
C PRO A 627 -15.93 15.75 31.78
N ALA A 628 -16.81 16.32 32.60
CA ALA A 628 -16.91 16.02 34.03
C ALA A 628 -17.67 14.69 34.25
N ASN A 629 -17.10 13.59 33.77
CA ASN A 629 -17.62 12.24 34.02
C ASN A 629 -17.20 11.75 35.42
N PRO A 630 -17.98 10.88 36.08
CA PRO A 630 -17.64 10.35 37.39
C PRO A 630 -16.41 9.45 37.33
N ILE A 631 -15.51 9.66 38.28
CA ILE A 631 -14.33 8.84 38.56
C ILE A 631 -14.61 8.04 39.83
N LEU A 632 -14.47 6.73 39.75
CA LEU A 632 -14.65 5.86 40.91
C LEU A 632 -13.32 5.70 41.66
N LEU A 633 -13.34 5.98 42.95
CA LEU A 633 -12.28 5.70 43.90
C LEU A 633 -12.66 4.43 44.67
N PHE A 634 -12.24 3.28 44.16
CA PHE A 634 -12.68 1.98 44.67
C PHE A 634 -11.90 1.58 45.93
N GLY A 635 -12.61 1.19 46.98
CA GLY A 635 -12.05 0.74 48.26
C GLY A 635 -12.58 1.50 49.47
N ASP A 636 -11.92 1.31 50.61
CA ASP A 636 -12.31 1.99 51.86
C ASP A 636 -12.13 3.53 51.73
N PRO A 637 -13.18 4.34 51.96
CA PRO A 637 -13.07 5.80 51.96
C PRO A 637 -11.96 6.35 52.86
N GLU A 638 -11.61 5.67 53.95
CA GLU A 638 -10.52 6.10 54.84
C GLU A 638 -9.14 6.06 54.17
N TYR A 639 -8.92 5.14 53.23
CA TYR A 639 -7.70 5.13 52.42
C TYR A 639 -7.59 6.41 51.58
N TRP A 640 -8.68 6.75 50.88
CA TRP A 640 -8.75 7.93 50.03
C TRP A 640 -8.67 9.22 50.83
N LYS A 641 -9.30 9.26 52.01
CA LYS A 641 -9.22 10.40 52.93
C LYS A 641 -7.79 10.73 53.34
N LYS A 642 -7.03 9.70 53.74
CA LYS A 642 -5.60 9.86 54.10
C LYS A 642 -4.75 10.35 52.93
N LYS A 643 -5.15 10.00 51.70
CA LYS A 643 -4.36 10.26 50.49
C LYS A 643 -4.67 11.59 49.81
N ILE A 644 -5.94 11.99 49.79
CA ILE A 644 -6.45 13.12 48.99
C ILE A 644 -6.78 14.33 49.86
N THR A 645 -7.46 14.13 50.99
CA THR A 645 -8.15 15.20 51.73
C THR A 645 -7.21 16.29 52.21
N SER A 646 -6.07 15.93 52.82
CA SER A 646 -5.11 16.92 53.33
C SER A 646 -4.57 17.82 52.22
N ARG A 647 -4.27 17.25 51.05
CA ARG A 647 -3.80 17.98 49.87
C ARG A 647 -4.89 18.90 49.31
N PHE A 648 -6.12 18.39 49.17
CA PHE A 648 -7.26 19.19 48.71
C PHE A 648 -7.53 20.36 49.65
N GLN A 649 -7.67 20.12 50.96
CA GLN A 649 -7.93 21.16 51.95
C GLN A 649 -6.80 22.18 52.05
N CYS A 650 -5.54 21.75 51.91
CA CYS A 650 -4.41 22.67 51.82
C CYS A 650 -4.58 23.62 50.63
N ASN A 651 -4.91 23.08 49.45
CA ASN A 651 -5.11 23.88 48.24
C ASN A 651 -6.30 24.85 48.34
N VAL A 652 -7.39 24.43 49.01
CA VAL A 652 -8.55 25.29 49.27
C VAL A 652 -8.17 26.42 50.23
N LYS A 653 -7.56 26.08 51.38
CA LYS A 653 -7.17 27.06 52.42
C LYS A 653 -6.15 28.09 51.91
N THR A 654 -5.22 27.66 51.06
CA THR A 654 -4.20 28.53 50.47
C THR A 654 -4.66 29.26 49.20
N GLY A 655 -5.84 28.91 48.67
CA GLY A 655 -6.41 29.50 47.46
C GLY A 655 -5.77 29.06 46.14
N THR A 656 -4.90 28.03 46.16
CA THR A 656 -4.20 27.54 44.95
C THR A 656 -5.12 26.78 43.98
N THR A 657 -6.31 26.38 44.44
CA THR A 657 -7.35 25.75 43.60
C THR A 657 -8.60 26.62 43.42
N LYS A 658 -8.52 27.93 43.71
CA LYS A 658 -9.65 28.86 43.62
C LYS A 658 -10.32 28.80 42.24
N GLY A 659 -11.63 28.58 42.21
CA GLY A 659 -12.44 28.43 40.99
C GLY A 659 -12.45 27.01 40.39
N SER A 660 -11.76 26.06 41.02
CA SER A 660 -11.72 24.65 40.63
C SER A 660 -12.00 23.68 41.78
N GLU A 661 -12.55 24.16 42.89
CA GLU A 661 -12.94 23.36 44.06
C GLU A 661 -14.00 22.30 43.69
N TRP A 662 -14.86 22.63 42.73
CA TRP A 662 -15.91 21.76 42.18
C TRP A 662 -15.36 20.44 41.61
N VAL A 663 -14.06 20.36 41.25
CA VAL A 663 -13.46 19.11 40.77
C VAL A 663 -13.62 17.97 41.78
N SER A 664 -13.76 18.29 43.08
CA SER A 664 -14.09 17.31 44.12
C SER A 664 -15.37 16.52 43.86
N ASN A 665 -16.36 17.06 43.14
CA ASN A 665 -17.59 16.34 42.79
C ASN A 665 -17.47 15.41 41.59
N CYS A 666 -16.28 15.29 41.01
CA CYS A 666 -16.01 14.31 39.96
C CYS A 666 -15.51 12.97 40.52
N PHE A 667 -15.12 12.90 41.79
CA PHE A 667 -14.53 11.72 42.41
C PHE A 667 -15.47 11.10 43.44
N TYR A 668 -15.72 9.79 43.34
CA TYR A 668 -16.68 9.08 44.18
C TYR A 668 -16.03 7.87 44.84
N ALA A 669 -15.87 7.90 46.16
CA ALA A 669 -15.40 6.77 46.94
C ALA A 669 -16.51 5.71 47.09
N VAL A 670 -16.24 4.51 46.57
CA VAL A 670 -17.19 3.39 46.54
C VAL A 670 -16.52 2.12 47.07
N LYS A 671 -17.24 1.34 47.88
CA LYS A 671 -16.72 0.13 48.55
C LYS A 671 -16.95 -1.15 47.75
N ASN A 672 -17.95 -1.15 46.87
CA ASN A 672 -18.42 -2.32 46.15
C ASN A 672 -19.10 -1.93 44.83
N ALA A 673 -19.37 -2.92 43.98
CA ALA A 673 -19.95 -2.76 42.66
C ALA A 673 -21.31 -2.06 42.71
N LYS A 674 -22.15 -2.39 43.69
CA LYS A 674 -23.50 -1.82 43.84
C LYS A 674 -23.43 -0.30 44.05
N GLU A 675 -22.51 0.16 44.88
CA GLU A 675 -22.28 1.60 45.09
C GLU A 675 -21.78 2.29 43.81
N GLY A 676 -20.84 1.67 43.09
CA GLY A 676 -20.35 2.19 41.80
C GLY A 676 -21.45 2.27 40.73
N LEU A 677 -22.27 1.23 40.61
CA LEU A 677 -23.41 1.19 39.70
C LEU A 677 -24.43 2.29 40.02
N MET A 678 -24.69 2.57 41.29
CA MET A 678 -25.59 3.66 41.67
C MET A 678 -25.06 5.05 41.26
N VAL A 679 -23.74 5.28 41.30
CA VAL A 679 -23.13 6.52 40.79
C VAL A 679 -23.34 6.62 39.27
N TYR A 680 -23.08 5.53 38.54
CA TYR A 680 -23.27 5.49 37.09
C TYR A 680 -24.73 5.63 36.66
N GLU A 681 -25.68 4.97 37.33
CA GLU A 681 -27.12 5.14 37.10
C GLU A 681 -27.52 6.61 37.19
N LYS A 682 -27.16 7.28 38.29
CA LYS A 682 -27.47 8.71 38.47
C LYS A 682 -26.80 9.59 37.41
N PHE A 683 -25.57 9.25 37.01
CA PHE A 683 -24.86 9.98 35.97
C PHE A 683 -25.57 9.86 34.62
N PHE A 684 -25.87 8.64 34.18
CA PHE A 684 -26.52 8.40 32.88
C PHE A 684 -27.96 8.92 32.84
N ASP A 685 -28.65 8.96 33.98
CA ASP A 685 -29.96 9.60 34.13
C ASP A 685 -29.90 11.14 34.15
N GLY A 686 -28.71 11.74 34.18
CA GLY A 686 -28.54 13.19 34.31
C GLY A 686 -28.92 13.76 35.69
N LYS A 687 -29.00 12.90 36.72
CA LYS A 687 -29.39 13.25 38.09
C LYS A 687 -28.20 13.43 39.03
N LEU A 688 -26.98 13.10 38.60
CA LEU A 688 -25.78 13.28 39.40
C LEU A 688 -25.35 14.75 39.39
N PRO A 689 -25.27 15.46 40.53
CA PRO A 689 -24.85 16.86 40.57
C PRO A 689 -23.32 16.94 40.40
N ILE A 690 -22.86 16.89 39.15
CA ILE A 690 -21.43 16.83 38.78
C ILE A 690 -21.05 18.03 37.89
N GLY A 691 -19.79 18.46 37.99
CA GLY A 691 -19.24 19.56 37.20
C GLY A 691 -19.25 20.90 37.93
N LYS A 692 -19.04 22.00 37.18
CA LYS A 692 -18.81 23.36 37.72
C LYS A 692 -19.93 23.90 38.62
N HIS A 693 -21.15 23.41 38.43
CA HIS A 693 -22.33 23.84 39.18
C HIS A 693 -22.75 22.83 40.26
N GLY A 694 -22.03 21.73 40.40
CA GLY A 694 -22.26 20.75 41.46
C GLY A 694 -21.69 21.20 42.81
N PRO A 695 -21.98 20.45 43.89
CA PRO A 695 -21.45 20.72 45.23
C PRO A 695 -19.93 20.61 45.28
N VAL A 696 -19.34 21.17 46.33
CA VAL A 696 -17.92 20.98 46.68
C VAL A 696 -17.87 20.08 47.91
N TYR A 697 -17.00 19.08 47.91
CA TYR A 697 -16.86 18.15 49.03
C TYR A 697 -15.58 18.42 49.81
N ASP A 698 -15.68 18.58 51.13
CA ASP A 698 -14.56 18.94 52.02
C ASP A 698 -13.44 17.89 52.08
N ASP A 699 -13.78 16.63 51.84
CA ASP A 699 -12.80 15.54 51.76
C ASP A 699 -12.06 15.50 50.41
N GLY A 700 -12.44 16.35 49.45
CA GLY A 700 -11.90 16.40 48.08
C GLY A 700 -12.53 15.36 47.13
N PHE A 701 -13.46 14.55 47.63
CA PHE A 701 -14.24 13.57 46.88
C PHE A 701 -15.59 13.36 47.58
N ALA A 702 -16.57 12.79 46.87
CA ALA A 702 -17.86 12.40 47.40
C ALA A 702 -17.83 10.96 47.94
N THR A 703 -18.61 10.69 48.97
CA THR A 703 -18.99 9.32 49.37
C THR A 703 -20.43 9.06 48.95
N ILE A 704 -20.86 7.80 48.98
CA ILE A 704 -22.26 7.44 48.73
C ILE A 704 -23.21 8.18 49.68
N GLN A 705 -22.84 8.32 50.96
CA GLN A 705 -23.64 9.02 51.95
C GLN A 705 -23.78 10.51 51.61
N THR A 706 -22.67 11.20 51.29
CA THR A 706 -22.72 12.63 50.98
C THR A 706 -23.40 12.91 49.64
N MET A 707 -23.36 11.94 48.71
CA MET A 707 -24.12 12.00 47.45
C MET A 707 -25.63 11.91 47.69
N THR A 708 -26.09 11.06 48.62
CA THR A 708 -27.52 10.95 48.94
C THR A 708 -28.04 12.15 49.72
N GLU A 709 -27.27 12.67 50.67
CA GLU A 709 -27.69 13.80 51.53
C GLU A 709 -27.90 15.10 50.74
N ASN A 710 -27.14 15.33 49.66
CA ASN A 710 -27.26 16.53 48.82
C ASN A 710 -28.45 16.51 47.85
N LEU A 711 -29.11 15.36 47.63
CA LEU A 711 -30.30 15.27 46.78
C LEU A 711 -31.57 15.71 47.51
N ASP A 712 -31.61 15.59 48.84
CA ASP A 712 -32.76 15.96 49.66
C ASP A 712 -32.86 17.50 49.88
N PHE A 713 -31.83 18.26 49.52
CA PHE A 713 -31.79 19.73 49.65
C PHE A 713 -32.21 20.50 48.38
N GLN A 714 -32.48 19.81 47.26
CA GLN A 714 -32.93 20.42 46.00
C GLN A 714 -34.39 20.09 45.63
N GLY A 715 -35.17 19.55 46.59
CA GLY A 715 -36.62 19.31 46.46
C GLY A 715 -37.46 20.56 46.69
#